data_AF-A0A5C4Y1U4-F1
#
_entry.id   AF-A0A5C4Y1U4-F1
#
_cell.length_a   1.000
_cell.length_b   1.000
_cell.length_c   1.000
_cell.angle_alpha   90.00
_cell.angle_beta   90.00
_cell.angle_gamma   90.00
#
_symmetry.space_group_name_H-M   'P 1'
#
loop_
_entity.id
_entity.type
_entity.pdbx_description
1 polymer ?
#
loop_
_entity_poly.entity_id
_entity_poly.type
_entity_poly.pdbx_seq_one_letter_code
_entity_poly.pdbx_strand_id
1 'polypeptide(L)'
;MRSRRVLLALAVSSLLSATLAAPNVFVAYPEAGHRVAYGHVILEGSVTPGAALTVDGQPVNVGADGLFMEWWPLRPGTNDLRLVARQGGQSGVTTLKVIRTVSSAIPARPSAIDAASVQPREVREFWDPAGDSPAERSIELSFQGSPGGRAAYRLGQTAPAPMREGPAGTYRATFVVPTGAQFRQAIFTFTLTGKDGKTVTAVAPGRLSTGGGVRLGMQNAGSVLGLGLNQSTFTVTDLAGAALLYPRDGMTFALVGRQGEDVRARLAPGQSALITAEQLELAPGAVALAAGGAITLDDSSMPELPAGPVLAESPQDLPTLPPGGPLPVAAPPVLAVPKRGPGAALPVPAAGLRLRLPLGGARLPFRLEQEEGGKRLVVTLYGSLAQPLTGPEGGDPLLGGVEIRPLALGVTRVALNLNAAQAWGFTANYDGPDLVVTVRRPPTLDPARPLEGRTITLDPGHGGSQNGGAGSLRVPEKGLVLPIALRAAELLRGLGATVTLTRSADLTLGLYERGLMAEASASDLLVSIHANALPDGRDPRGVRGPEVYFTHPQAAALAGSILGQLRARLPELGPGAGLKPGTDLALTRPTTQISLLVETAYLTDAGNLRTLSSPEGRERFAGAIATGIAEFYAAQVER
;
A
#
# COMPACT_ATOMS: atom_id res chain seq x y z
N MET A 1 -25.57 -89.86 -30.97
CA MET A 1 -25.22 -89.20 -29.69
C MET A 1 -23.83 -88.62 -29.83
N ARG A 2 -23.68 -87.30 -29.87
CA ARG A 2 -22.37 -86.63 -30.09
C ARG A 2 -21.58 -86.61 -28.79
N SER A 3 -20.40 -87.24 -28.79
CA SER A 3 -19.40 -87.13 -27.72
C SER A 3 -18.11 -86.49 -28.24
N ARG A 4 -17.57 -85.66 -27.35
CA ARG A 4 -16.40 -84.80 -27.37
C ARG A 4 -15.12 -85.44 -27.94
N ARG A 5 -14.27 -84.64 -28.59
CA ARG A 5 -12.84 -84.53 -28.26
C ARG A 5 -12.35 -83.09 -28.41
N VAL A 6 -11.62 -82.67 -27.38
CA VAL A 6 -10.95 -81.40 -27.17
C VAL A 6 -9.59 -81.46 -27.85
N LEU A 7 -9.20 -80.42 -28.60
CA LEU A 7 -7.80 -80.15 -28.95
C LEU A 7 -7.35 -78.91 -28.18
N LEU A 8 -6.28 -79.09 -27.42
CA LEU A 8 -5.58 -78.08 -26.63
C LEU A 8 -4.63 -77.32 -27.56
N ALA A 9 -4.78 -76.00 -27.68
CA ALA A 9 -3.78 -75.13 -28.30
C ALA A 9 -3.21 -74.20 -27.22
N LEU A 10 -1.91 -74.35 -26.93
CA LEU A 10 -1.14 -73.41 -26.13
C LEU A 10 -1.03 -72.07 -26.88
N ALA A 11 -1.52 -70.99 -26.28
CA ALA A 11 -1.11 -69.63 -26.62
C ALA A 11 -0.27 -69.11 -25.45
N VAL A 12 1.02 -68.89 -25.71
CA VAL A 12 1.95 -68.20 -24.81
C VAL A 12 1.51 -66.74 -24.72
N SER A 13 1.18 -66.27 -23.52
CA SER A 13 0.92 -64.86 -23.26
C SER A 13 2.10 -64.30 -22.46
N SER A 14 2.97 -63.55 -23.14
CA SER A 14 4.07 -62.80 -22.55
C SER A 14 3.52 -61.55 -21.85
N LEU A 15 3.45 -61.60 -20.52
CA LEU A 15 3.21 -60.43 -19.68
C LEU A 15 4.49 -59.58 -19.66
N LEU A 16 4.49 -58.46 -20.40
CA LEU A 16 5.44 -57.38 -20.18
C LEU A 16 5.22 -56.83 -18.75
N SER A 17 6.19 -57.03 -17.86
CA SER A 17 6.27 -56.25 -16.62
C SER A 17 6.63 -54.81 -16.97
N ALA A 18 5.65 -53.91 -16.98
CA ALA A 18 5.91 -52.48 -17.01
C ALA A 18 6.65 -52.11 -15.71
N THR A 19 7.93 -51.75 -15.81
CA THR A 19 8.68 -51.18 -14.71
C THR A 19 8.03 -49.85 -14.33
N LEU A 20 7.39 -49.78 -13.15
CA LEU A 20 6.86 -48.54 -12.59
C LEU A 20 8.00 -47.50 -12.50
N ALA A 21 7.78 -46.31 -13.07
CA ALA A 21 8.72 -45.20 -12.96
C ALA A 21 8.83 -44.72 -11.51
N ALA A 22 10.01 -44.24 -11.11
CA ALA A 22 10.19 -43.66 -9.77
C ALA A 22 9.25 -42.45 -9.57
N PRO A 23 8.63 -42.30 -8.39
CA PRO A 23 7.74 -41.18 -8.13
C PRO A 23 8.51 -39.85 -8.16
N ASN A 24 7.94 -38.83 -8.80
CA ASN A 24 8.58 -37.53 -8.91
C ASN A 24 8.44 -36.75 -7.58
N VAL A 25 9.41 -35.88 -7.29
CA VAL A 25 9.34 -34.89 -6.20
C VAL A 25 9.59 -33.52 -6.82
N PHE A 26 8.53 -32.71 -6.88
CA PHE A 26 8.61 -31.31 -7.25
C PHE A 26 8.49 -30.46 -6.00
N VAL A 27 9.43 -29.54 -5.79
CA VAL A 27 9.38 -28.53 -4.73
C VAL A 27 9.02 -27.20 -5.38
N ALA A 28 7.84 -26.69 -5.06
CA ALA A 28 7.36 -25.40 -5.54
C ALA A 28 7.93 -24.25 -4.71
N TYR A 29 8.15 -24.48 -3.41
CA TYR A 29 8.74 -23.53 -2.48
C TYR A 29 9.40 -24.26 -1.29
N PRO A 30 10.53 -23.74 -0.76
CA PRO A 30 11.30 -22.62 -1.29
C PRO A 30 12.13 -23.03 -2.52
N GLU A 31 12.63 -22.04 -3.25
CA GLU A 31 13.67 -22.28 -4.26
C GLU A 31 14.99 -22.75 -3.62
N ALA A 32 15.80 -23.49 -4.38
CA ALA A 32 17.09 -23.96 -3.90
C ALA A 32 18.02 -22.77 -3.56
N GLY A 33 18.54 -22.74 -2.33
CA GLY A 33 19.43 -21.68 -1.83
C GLY A 33 18.72 -20.54 -1.09
N HIS A 34 17.40 -20.63 -0.90
CA HIS A 34 16.58 -19.61 -0.23
C HIS A 34 17.09 -19.27 1.20
N ARG A 35 17.04 -17.99 1.57
CA ARG A 35 17.58 -17.45 2.84
C ARG A 35 16.46 -16.90 3.73
N VAL A 36 16.44 -17.31 5.00
CA VAL A 36 15.44 -16.87 5.99
C VAL A 36 16.07 -16.54 7.34
N ALA A 37 15.49 -15.58 8.08
CA ALA A 37 15.91 -15.27 9.45
C ALA A 37 15.18 -16.12 10.52
N TYR A 38 14.09 -16.80 10.12
CA TYR A 38 13.20 -17.53 11.01
C TYR A 38 13.67 -18.97 11.27
N GLY A 39 13.15 -19.59 12.32
CA GLY A 39 13.52 -20.96 12.75
C GLY A 39 12.94 -22.09 11.92
N HIS A 40 12.29 -21.81 10.80
CA HIS A 40 11.55 -22.76 9.97
C HIS A 40 11.39 -22.22 8.54
N VAL A 41 10.93 -23.06 7.62
CA VAL A 41 10.51 -22.70 6.25
C VAL A 41 9.28 -23.52 5.87
N ILE A 42 8.40 -22.96 5.03
CA ILE A 42 7.33 -23.76 4.40
C ILE A 42 7.97 -24.61 3.32
N LEU A 43 7.73 -25.92 3.34
CA LEU A 43 8.11 -26.85 2.30
C LEU A 43 6.85 -27.25 1.55
N GLU A 44 6.74 -26.80 0.31
CA GLU A 44 5.56 -26.97 -0.53
C GLU A 44 5.94 -27.59 -1.87
N GLY A 45 5.08 -28.47 -2.36
CA GLY A 45 5.25 -29.03 -3.67
C GLY A 45 4.26 -30.16 -3.96
N SER A 46 4.67 -31.02 -4.88
CA SER A 46 3.89 -32.18 -5.28
C SER A 46 4.79 -33.39 -5.45
N VAL A 47 4.28 -34.55 -5.07
CA VAL A 47 4.80 -35.85 -5.47
C VAL A 47 3.84 -36.51 -6.46
N THR A 48 4.24 -37.61 -7.09
CA THR A 48 3.31 -38.43 -7.89
C THR A 48 2.07 -38.76 -7.05
N PRO A 49 0.83 -38.57 -7.54
CA PRO A 49 -0.39 -38.88 -6.79
C PRO A 49 -0.38 -40.30 -6.20
N GLY A 50 -0.71 -40.42 -4.92
CA GLY A 50 -0.65 -41.68 -4.16
C GLY A 50 0.74 -42.11 -3.70
N ALA A 51 1.80 -41.33 -3.93
CA ALA A 51 3.12 -41.55 -3.33
C ALA A 51 3.19 -40.99 -1.90
N ALA A 52 3.92 -41.67 -1.03
CA ALA A 52 4.25 -41.15 0.30
C ALA A 52 5.53 -40.30 0.23
N LEU A 53 5.63 -39.23 1.02
CA LEU A 53 6.82 -38.36 1.08
C LEU A 53 7.47 -38.43 2.47
N THR A 54 8.80 -38.46 2.49
CA THR A 54 9.59 -38.18 3.71
C THR A 54 10.57 -37.05 3.46
N VAL A 55 10.86 -36.25 4.48
CA VAL A 55 11.92 -35.22 4.46
C VAL A 55 12.87 -35.52 5.61
N ASP A 56 14.15 -35.70 5.32
CA ASP A 56 15.17 -36.16 6.29
C ASP A 56 14.71 -37.41 7.09
N GLY A 57 13.92 -38.28 6.44
CA GLY A 57 13.38 -39.49 7.03
C GLY A 57 12.10 -39.33 7.86
N GLN A 58 11.61 -38.11 8.12
CA GLN A 58 10.30 -37.92 8.76
C GLN A 58 9.19 -37.90 7.71
N PRO A 59 8.01 -38.49 7.99
CA PRO A 59 6.87 -38.44 7.09
C PRO A 59 6.34 -37.01 6.94
N VAL A 60 5.99 -36.66 5.70
CA VAL A 60 5.26 -35.43 5.35
C VAL A 60 3.84 -35.81 4.98
N ASN A 61 2.86 -35.02 5.44
CA ASN A 61 1.48 -35.25 5.06
C ASN A 61 1.28 -34.89 3.57
N VAL A 62 0.83 -35.86 2.78
CA VAL A 62 0.59 -35.71 1.33
C VAL A 62 -0.88 -36.01 1.07
N GLY A 63 -1.56 -35.12 0.35
CA GLY A 63 -2.92 -35.33 -0.13
C GLY A 63 -3.00 -36.52 -1.10
N ALA A 64 -4.22 -37.05 -1.30
CA ALA A 64 -4.44 -38.14 -2.26
C ALA A 64 -4.05 -37.75 -3.71
N ASP A 65 -4.06 -36.45 -4.00
CA ASP A 65 -3.62 -35.80 -5.23
C ASP A 65 -2.11 -35.59 -5.33
N GLY A 66 -1.34 -36.00 -4.32
CA GLY A 66 0.12 -35.86 -4.29
C GLY A 66 0.62 -34.50 -3.79
N LEU A 67 -0.26 -33.57 -3.41
CA LEU A 67 0.15 -32.26 -2.92
C LEU A 67 0.60 -32.31 -1.47
N PHE A 68 1.65 -31.57 -1.12
CA PHE A 68 2.11 -31.42 0.25
C PHE A 68 2.48 -29.98 0.58
N MET A 69 2.24 -29.60 1.82
CA MET A 69 2.62 -28.31 2.39
C MET A 69 2.90 -28.51 3.88
N GLU A 70 4.15 -28.34 4.29
CA GLU A 70 4.56 -28.55 5.69
C GLU A 70 5.49 -27.45 6.20
N TRP A 71 5.41 -27.17 7.50
CA TRP A 71 6.37 -26.31 8.16
C TRP A 71 7.60 -27.11 8.56
N TRP A 72 8.70 -26.90 7.85
CA TRP A 72 9.93 -27.60 8.10
C TRP A 72 10.86 -26.82 9.03
N PRO A 73 11.23 -27.35 10.21
CA PRO A 73 12.14 -26.67 11.13
C PRO A 73 13.55 -26.55 10.53
N LEU A 74 14.19 -25.40 10.75
CA LEU A 74 15.55 -25.12 10.28
C LEU A 74 16.52 -24.91 11.43
N ARG A 75 17.67 -25.58 11.33
CA ARG A 75 18.84 -25.27 12.16
C ARG A 75 19.49 -23.98 11.67
N PRO A 76 20.13 -23.18 12.56
CA PRO A 76 21.00 -22.10 12.13
C PRO A 76 22.02 -22.55 11.06
N GLY A 77 22.24 -21.73 10.04
CA GLY A 77 23.12 -22.06 8.92
C GLY A 77 22.43 -22.81 7.78
N THR A 78 23.20 -23.58 7.02
CA THR A 78 22.71 -24.31 5.84
C THR A 78 21.98 -25.60 6.25
N ASN A 79 20.79 -25.79 5.71
CA ASN A 79 19.96 -26.99 5.84
C ASN A 79 19.81 -27.63 4.47
N ASP A 80 20.32 -28.85 4.30
CA ASP A 80 20.15 -29.65 3.08
C ASP A 80 19.07 -30.70 3.32
N LEU A 81 17.83 -30.36 2.95
CA LEU A 81 16.64 -31.17 3.18
C LEU A 81 16.55 -32.26 2.12
N ARG A 82 16.53 -33.53 2.53
CA ARG A 82 16.43 -34.68 1.63
C ARG A 82 14.99 -35.17 1.54
N LEU A 83 14.33 -34.83 0.44
CA LEU A 83 12.97 -35.25 0.12
C LEU A 83 12.99 -36.60 -0.61
N VAL A 84 12.20 -37.56 -0.14
CA VAL A 84 12.11 -38.92 -0.71
C VAL A 84 10.64 -39.30 -0.91
N ALA A 85 10.20 -39.36 -2.16
CA ALA A 85 8.89 -39.92 -2.51
C ALA A 85 8.99 -41.44 -2.70
N ARG A 86 7.98 -42.20 -2.25
CA ARG A 86 7.91 -43.67 -2.39
C ARG A 86 6.55 -44.10 -2.90
N GLN A 87 6.55 -44.97 -3.92
CA GLN A 87 5.33 -45.56 -4.50
C GLN A 87 5.68 -46.90 -5.16
N GLY A 88 4.91 -47.96 -4.90
CA GLY A 88 5.06 -49.25 -5.58
C GLY A 88 6.44 -49.89 -5.48
N GLY A 89 7.16 -49.70 -4.36
CA GLY A 89 8.53 -50.20 -4.16
C GLY A 89 9.64 -49.35 -4.80
N GLN A 90 9.30 -48.31 -5.56
CA GLN A 90 10.24 -47.35 -6.13
C GLN A 90 10.39 -46.11 -5.26
N SER A 91 11.52 -45.41 -5.38
CA SER A 91 11.80 -44.16 -4.66
C SER A 91 12.39 -43.10 -5.57
N GLY A 92 11.87 -41.87 -5.51
CA GLY A 92 12.47 -40.67 -6.09
C GLY A 92 13.03 -39.77 -5.00
N VAL A 93 14.16 -39.10 -5.26
CA VAL A 93 14.89 -38.29 -4.27
C VAL A 93 15.24 -36.93 -4.85
N THR A 94 14.96 -35.87 -4.09
CA THR A 94 15.37 -34.48 -4.36
C THR A 94 16.00 -33.89 -3.10
N THR A 95 17.06 -33.10 -3.25
CA THR A 95 17.66 -32.34 -2.14
C THR A 95 17.41 -30.85 -2.32
N LEU A 96 16.86 -30.21 -1.29
CA LEU A 96 16.60 -28.78 -1.25
C LEU A 96 17.53 -28.10 -0.24
N LYS A 97 18.27 -27.08 -0.67
CA LYS A 97 19.12 -26.27 0.20
C LYS A 97 18.36 -25.04 0.71
N VAL A 98 18.33 -24.81 2.03
CA VAL A 98 17.75 -23.63 2.67
C VAL A 98 18.71 -23.07 3.72
N ILE A 99 18.93 -21.76 3.75
CA ILE A 99 19.91 -21.11 4.63
C ILE A 99 19.20 -20.26 5.70
N ARG A 100 19.34 -20.63 6.97
CA ARG A 100 18.88 -19.81 8.09
C ARG A 100 19.98 -18.87 8.57
N THR A 101 19.78 -17.56 8.45
CA THR A 101 20.69 -16.54 8.98
C THR A 101 20.37 -16.21 10.45
N VAL A 102 21.36 -16.31 11.34
CA VAL A 102 21.29 -15.82 12.72
C VAL A 102 22.45 -14.87 12.98
N SER A 103 22.19 -13.69 13.57
CA SER A 103 23.26 -12.83 14.07
C SER A 103 23.84 -13.44 15.34
N SER A 104 25.14 -13.71 15.37
CA SER A 104 25.83 -14.28 16.54
C SER A 104 26.06 -13.21 17.62
N ALA A 105 25.62 -13.48 18.85
CA ALA A 105 25.87 -12.59 19.99
C ALA A 105 27.38 -12.39 20.25
N ILE A 106 27.78 -11.16 20.53
CA ILE A 106 29.18 -10.80 20.82
C ILE A 106 29.55 -11.36 22.20
N PRO A 107 30.65 -12.12 22.35
CA PRO A 107 31.04 -12.67 23.63
C PRO A 107 31.45 -11.58 24.62
N ALA A 108 31.34 -11.87 25.93
CA ALA A 108 31.78 -10.97 26.99
C ALA A 108 33.31 -10.73 27.01
N ARG A 109 34.07 -11.68 26.43
CA ARG A 109 35.53 -11.65 26.34
C ARG A 109 35.99 -12.31 25.02
N PRO A 110 36.98 -11.76 24.31
CA PRO A 110 37.58 -10.45 24.53
C PRO A 110 36.57 -9.32 24.27
N SER A 111 36.81 -8.15 24.88
CA SER A 111 35.98 -6.97 24.63
C SER A 111 35.95 -6.62 23.15
N ALA A 112 34.75 -6.45 22.59
CA ALA A 112 34.52 -6.10 21.19
C ALA A 112 33.31 -5.18 21.03
N ILE A 113 33.32 -4.37 19.97
CA ILE A 113 32.16 -3.64 19.46
C ILE A 113 31.90 -4.15 18.04
N ASP A 114 30.66 -4.47 17.71
CA ASP A 114 30.25 -4.68 16.33
C ASP A 114 30.11 -3.33 15.64
N ALA A 115 31.10 -2.98 14.81
CA ALA A 115 31.12 -1.72 14.09
C ALA A 115 29.92 -1.53 13.15
N ALA A 116 29.31 -2.61 12.65
CA ALA A 116 28.13 -2.52 11.78
C ALA A 116 26.88 -2.05 12.54
N SER A 117 26.83 -2.29 13.85
CA SER A 117 25.71 -1.91 14.71
C SER A 117 25.74 -0.46 15.20
N VAL A 118 26.82 0.27 14.96
CA VAL A 118 27.02 1.63 15.49
C VAL A 118 26.08 2.64 14.83
N GLN A 119 25.38 3.41 15.66
CA GLN A 119 24.48 4.51 15.30
C GLN A 119 24.97 5.83 15.90
N PRO A 120 24.77 6.99 15.23
CA PRO A 120 24.01 7.15 13.99
C PRO A 120 24.84 6.80 12.75
N ARG A 121 24.20 6.22 11.74
CA ARG A 121 24.84 5.94 10.46
C ARG A 121 24.71 7.07 9.44
N GLU A 122 23.66 7.85 9.54
CA GLU A 122 23.33 8.93 8.61
C GLU A 122 24.00 10.25 9.00
N VAL A 123 24.24 11.10 8.01
CA VAL A 123 24.58 12.51 8.25
C VAL A 123 23.40 13.23 8.89
N ARG A 124 23.69 14.05 9.89
CA ARG A 124 22.72 14.88 10.61
C ARG A 124 23.14 16.34 10.53
N GLU A 125 22.23 17.20 10.10
CA GLU A 125 22.44 18.64 10.07
C GLU A 125 21.30 19.36 10.79
N PHE A 126 21.64 20.33 11.63
CA PHE A 126 20.67 21.21 12.29
C PHE A 126 20.99 22.65 11.93
N TRP A 127 20.23 23.22 11.01
CA TRP A 127 20.49 24.57 10.48
C TRP A 127 19.91 25.67 11.36
N ASP A 128 18.85 25.38 12.12
CA ASP A 128 18.24 26.28 13.11
C ASP A 128 17.82 25.52 14.39
N PRO A 129 18.78 25.03 15.20
CA PRO A 129 18.46 24.26 16.41
C PRO A 129 17.79 25.10 17.52
N ALA A 130 17.86 26.44 17.45
CA ALA A 130 17.25 27.33 18.41
C ALA A 130 15.71 27.34 18.32
N GLY A 131 15.16 27.15 17.13
CA GLY A 131 13.72 27.01 16.91
C GLY A 131 13.16 25.60 17.13
N ASP A 132 14.01 24.62 17.44
CA ASP A 132 13.60 23.23 17.68
C ASP A 132 13.28 22.96 19.15
N SER A 133 12.38 22.02 19.41
CA SER A 133 12.24 21.43 20.74
C SER A 133 13.43 20.51 21.10
N PRO A 134 13.66 20.19 22.39
CA PRO A 134 14.67 19.21 22.78
C PRO A 134 14.49 17.84 22.10
N ALA A 135 13.25 17.41 21.88
CA ALA A 135 12.94 16.15 21.22
C ALA A 135 13.37 16.16 19.74
N GLU A 136 13.04 17.23 19.00
CA GLU A 136 13.39 17.37 17.58
C GLU A 136 14.91 17.44 17.32
N ARG A 137 15.69 17.84 18.33
CA ARG A 137 17.15 17.90 18.27
C ARG A 137 17.87 16.80 19.04
N SER A 138 17.15 15.71 19.35
CA SER A 138 17.72 14.51 19.95
C SER A 138 18.23 13.55 18.88
N ILE A 139 19.41 12.98 19.10
CA ILE A 139 20.02 11.95 18.27
C ILE A 139 20.18 10.70 19.13
N GLU A 140 19.60 9.58 18.69
CA GLU A 140 19.82 8.30 19.34
C GLU A 140 21.22 7.76 18.98
N LEU A 141 21.97 7.41 20.02
CA LEU A 141 23.29 6.80 19.90
C LEU A 141 23.20 5.36 20.40
N SER A 142 23.72 4.40 19.62
CA SER A 142 23.74 3.01 20.06
C SER A 142 24.81 2.17 19.38
N PHE A 143 25.17 1.05 20.01
CA PHE A 143 25.95 -0.03 19.39
C PHE A 143 25.72 -1.36 20.14
N GLN A 144 26.04 -2.47 19.47
CA GLN A 144 26.21 -3.80 20.04
C GLN A 144 27.68 -4.05 20.38
N GLY A 145 27.96 -4.56 21.57
CA GLY A 145 29.29 -4.90 22.04
C GLY A 145 29.29 -6.01 23.08
N SER A 146 30.45 -6.31 23.64
CA SER A 146 30.58 -7.28 24.73
C SER A 146 29.73 -6.88 25.95
N PRO A 147 28.94 -7.80 26.53
CA PRO A 147 28.02 -7.47 27.62
C PRO A 147 28.72 -7.16 28.96
N GLY A 148 28.09 -6.31 29.77
CA GLY A 148 28.48 -6.01 31.15
C GLY A 148 29.70 -5.11 31.29
N GLY A 149 30.02 -4.32 30.27
CA GLY A 149 31.11 -3.34 30.27
C GLY A 149 30.64 -1.91 30.59
N ARG A 150 31.58 -0.97 30.64
CA ARG A 150 31.32 0.47 30.77
C ARG A 150 31.48 1.12 29.40
N ALA A 151 30.41 1.71 28.90
CA ALA A 151 30.41 2.39 27.62
C ALA A 151 30.32 3.92 27.78
N ALA A 152 30.93 4.64 26.85
CA ALA A 152 30.85 6.08 26.74
C ALA A 152 30.89 6.51 25.28
N TYR A 153 30.39 7.72 25.00
CA TYR A 153 30.50 8.38 23.71
C TYR A 153 31.13 9.76 23.86
N ARG A 154 31.69 10.28 22.77
CA ARG A 154 32.12 11.68 22.65
C ARG A 154 31.84 12.20 21.25
N LEU A 155 31.63 13.50 21.10
CA LEU A 155 31.42 14.16 19.81
C LEU A 155 32.63 15.06 19.51
N GLY A 156 33.44 14.72 18.52
CA GLY A 156 34.66 15.48 18.23
C GLY A 156 35.59 15.58 19.45
N GLN A 157 35.84 16.81 19.93
CA GLN A 157 36.72 17.09 21.07
C GLN A 157 35.96 17.35 22.39
N THR A 158 34.66 17.05 22.45
CA THR A 158 33.90 17.21 23.71
C THR A 158 34.34 16.19 24.76
N ALA A 159 34.05 16.49 26.02
CA ALA A 159 34.21 15.52 27.11
C ALA A 159 33.39 14.24 26.84
N PRO A 160 33.89 13.05 27.21
CA PRO A 160 33.12 11.81 27.13
C PRO A 160 31.90 11.84 28.05
N ALA A 161 30.79 11.29 27.56
CA ALA A 161 29.54 11.10 28.31
C ALA A 161 29.20 9.60 28.39
N PRO A 162 28.64 9.13 29.52
CA PRO A 162 28.36 7.72 29.73
C PRO A 162 27.20 7.22 28.85
N MET A 163 27.21 5.93 28.54
CA MET A 163 26.10 5.22 27.90
C MET A 163 25.54 4.15 28.86
N ARG A 164 24.28 3.77 28.66
CA ARG A 164 23.60 2.74 29.45
C ARG A 164 23.52 1.43 28.66
N GLU A 165 23.85 0.32 29.31
CA GLU A 165 23.54 -1.01 28.79
C GLU A 165 22.06 -1.34 29.03
N GLY A 166 21.36 -1.75 27.97
CA GLY A 166 19.98 -2.24 28.02
C GLY A 166 19.97 -3.77 28.11
N PRO A 167 19.42 -4.48 27.10
CA PRO A 167 19.71 -5.90 26.92
C PRO A 167 21.22 -6.15 26.90
N ALA A 168 21.64 -7.32 27.35
CA ALA A 168 23.06 -7.69 27.41
C ALA A 168 23.74 -7.45 26.06
N GLY A 169 24.78 -6.60 26.06
CA GLY A 169 25.56 -6.23 24.89
C GLY A 169 25.01 -5.06 24.07
N THR A 170 23.83 -4.53 24.39
CA THR A 170 23.25 -3.36 23.70
C THR A 170 23.46 -2.10 24.52
N TYR A 171 24.24 -1.15 24.02
CA TYR A 171 24.52 0.13 24.67
C TYR A 171 23.79 1.27 23.98
N ARG A 172 23.16 2.18 24.75
CA ARG A 172 22.39 3.31 24.23
C ARG A 172 22.63 4.60 25.01
N ALA A 173 22.49 5.73 24.32
CA ALA A 173 22.39 7.07 24.90
C ALA A 173 21.61 7.99 23.96
N THR A 174 21.19 9.15 24.46
CA THR A 174 20.61 10.22 23.65
C THR A 174 21.49 11.45 23.75
N PHE A 175 21.87 12.00 22.60
CA PHE A 175 22.57 13.28 22.52
C PHE A 175 21.58 14.36 22.08
N VAL A 176 21.40 15.40 22.90
CA VAL A 176 20.57 16.56 22.55
C VAL A 176 21.49 17.66 22.05
N VAL A 177 21.31 18.08 20.79
CA VAL A 177 22.13 19.13 20.18
C VAL A 177 21.91 20.46 20.94
N PRO A 178 22.97 21.08 21.49
CA PRO A 178 22.83 22.39 22.13
C PRO A 178 22.51 23.48 21.11
N THR A 179 21.61 24.41 21.45
CA THR A 179 21.09 25.43 20.52
C THR A 179 22.14 26.42 20.03
N GLY A 180 23.17 26.70 20.82
CA GLY A 180 24.27 27.61 20.46
C GLY A 180 25.54 26.91 19.95
N ALA A 181 25.59 25.57 19.93
CA ALA A 181 26.80 24.85 19.57
C ALA A 181 27.03 24.85 18.05
N GLN A 182 28.30 24.99 17.65
CA GLN A 182 28.73 24.93 16.26
C GLN A 182 29.54 23.65 16.03
N PHE A 183 28.99 22.72 15.26
CA PHE A 183 29.65 21.49 14.84
C PHE A 183 29.85 21.51 13.33
N ARG A 184 31.05 21.14 12.87
CA ARG A 184 31.38 21.01 11.45
C ARG A 184 31.81 19.58 11.19
N GLN A 185 30.93 18.78 10.59
CA GLN A 185 31.19 17.38 10.24
C GLN A 185 31.75 16.57 11.43
N ALA A 186 31.28 16.88 12.64
CA ALA A 186 31.75 16.29 13.88
C ALA A 186 31.33 14.82 13.96
N ILE A 187 32.20 14.01 14.57
CA ILE A 187 32.07 12.55 14.55
C ILE A 187 31.80 12.05 15.97
N PHE A 188 30.84 11.14 16.11
CA PHE A 188 30.65 10.40 17.36
C PHE A 188 31.66 9.26 17.46
N THR A 189 32.41 9.22 18.56
CA THR A 189 33.32 8.12 18.91
C THR A 189 32.78 7.41 20.15
N PHE A 190 32.76 6.09 20.11
CA PHE A 190 32.27 5.21 21.17
C PHE A 190 33.42 4.41 21.77
N THR A 191 33.41 4.24 23.08
CA THR A 191 34.36 3.40 23.80
C THR A 191 33.63 2.40 24.66
N LEU A 192 34.12 1.15 24.71
CA LEU A 192 33.63 0.11 25.61
C LEU A 192 34.82 -0.47 26.38
N THR A 193 34.79 -0.34 27.71
CA THR A 193 35.70 -1.05 28.61
C THR A 193 34.99 -2.27 29.17
N GLY A 194 35.32 -3.46 28.68
CA GLY A 194 34.64 -4.69 29.12
C GLY A 194 35.25 -5.33 30.36
N LYS A 195 34.72 -6.50 30.73
CA LYS A 195 35.10 -7.24 31.96
C LYS A 195 36.51 -7.83 31.97
N ASP A 196 37.23 -7.71 30.86
CA ASP A 196 38.65 -8.05 30.74
C ASP A 196 39.56 -6.83 30.98
N GLY A 197 39.00 -5.66 31.31
CA GLY A 197 39.72 -4.41 31.55
C GLY A 197 40.22 -3.72 30.28
N LYS A 198 40.02 -4.33 29.10
CA LYS A 198 40.43 -3.75 27.82
C LYS A 198 39.38 -2.76 27.32
N THR A 199 39.86 -1.70 26.69
CA THR A 199 38.99 -0.70 26.05
C THR A 199 39.08 -0.83 24.53
N VAL A 200 37.94 -0.97 23.89
CA VAL A 200 37.80 -0.94 22.43
C VAL A 200 37.04 0.31 22.00
N THR A 201 37.30 0.77 20.78
CA THR A 201 36.72 2.00 20.24
C THR A 201 36.03 1.71 18.91
N ALA A 202 34.91 2.39 18.66
CA ALA A 202 34.26 2.42 17.37
C ALA A 202 33.85 3.86 17.01
N VAL A 203 33.63 4.12 15.72
CA VAL A 203 33.29 5.44 15.21
C VAL A 203 31.97 5.36 14.46
N ALA A 204 31.08 6.32 14.71
CA ALA A 204 29.84 6.42 13.96
C ALA A 204 30.12 6.73 12.48
N PRO A 205 29.45 6.06 11.53
CA PRO A 205 29.52 6.45 10.13
C PRO A 205 28.92 7.85 9.89
N GLY A 206 27.89 8.20 10.65
CA GLY A 206 27.20 9.48 10.58
C GLY A 206 28.01 10.65 11.13
N ARG A 207 27.81 11.82 10.54
CA ARG A 207 28.46 13.07 10.93
C ARG A 207 27.42 14.10 11.35
N LEU A 208 27.75 14.94 12.32
CA LEU A 208 26.90 16.02 12.80
C LEU A 208 27.43 17.39 12.35
N SER A 209 26.56 18.19 11.76
CA SER A 209 26.81 19.62 11.53
C SER A 209 25.70 20.48 12.12
N THR A 210 26.03 21.69 12.53
CA THR A 210 25.05 22.69 12.97
C THR A 210 25.31 24.04 12.31
N GLY A 211 24.28 24.89 12.26
CA GLY A 211 24.32 26.17 11.57
C GLY A 211 23.95 26.07 10.09
N GLY A 212 23.86 27.22 9.41
CA GLY A 212 23.45 27.33 8.01
C GLY A 212 22.11 28.03 7.79
N GLY A 213 21.33 28.27 8.85
CA GLY A 213 20.08 29.03 8.80
C GLY A 213 18.93 28.29 8.11
N VAL A 214 17.72 28.82 8.30
CA VAL A 214 16.51 28.29 7.65
C VAL A 214 16.61 28.47 6.13
N ARG A 215 16.14 27.48 5.38
CA ARG A 215 16.06 27.50 3.91
C ARG A 215 14.63 27.30 3.43
N LEU A 216 14.35 27.70 2.20
CA LEU A 216 13.08 27.43 1.54
C LEU A 216 13.21 26.14 0.72
N GLY A 217 12.27 25.22 0.92
CA GLY A 217 12.06 24.08 0.03
C GLY A 217 10.71 24.21 -0.66
N MET A 218 10.67 24.09 -1.98
CA MET A 218 9.44 24.11 -2.75
C MET A 218 9.23 22.74 -3.40
N GLN A 219 8.06 22.15 -3.23
CA GLN A 219 7.71 20.88 -3.84
C GLN A 219 7.78 20.97 -5.37
N ASN A 220 8.54 20.08 -5.99
CA ASN A 220 8.68 19.99 -7.44
C ASN A 220 7.32 19.79 -8.13
N ALA A 221 7.14 20.43 -9.28
CA ALA A 221 5.94 20.26 -10.10
C ALA A 221 5.83 18.82 -10.63
N GLY A 222 4.60 18.33 -10.83
CA GLY A 222 4.33 16.97 -11.29
C GLY A 222 4.46 15.91 -10.19
N SER A 223 4.61 16.31 -8.92
CA SER A 223 4.59 15.40 -7.77
C SER A 223 3.21 14.81 -7.53
N VAL A 224 2.17 15.57 -7.91
CA VAL A 224 0.76 15.15 -7.88
C VAL A 224 0.37 14.65 -9.27
N LEU A 225 0.10 13.34 -9.40
CA LEU A 225 -0.22 12.75 -10.71
C LEU A 225 -1.64 13.11 -11.18
N GLY A 226 -2.58 13.20 -10.25
CA GLY A 226 -4.01 13.47 -10.47
C GLY A 226 -4.66 14.15 -9.28
N LEU A 227 -5.94 14.46 -9.37
CA LEU A 227 -6.72 15.13 -8.32
C LEU A 227 -6.78 14.30 -7.01
N GLY A 228 -5.84 14.55 -6.10
CA GLY A 228 -5.71 13.79 -4.86
C GLY A 228 -4.93 12.47 -5.02
N LEU A 229 -4.45 12.16 -6.22
CA LEU A 229 -3.67 10.98 -6.54
C LEU A 229 -2.16 11.24 -6.41
N ASN A 230 -1.65 11.05 -5.20
CA ASN A 230 -0.23 11.27 -4.89
C ASN A 230 0.56 9.97 -4.90
N GLN A 231 1.85 10.03 -5.23
CA GLN A 231 2.71 8.87 -5.07
C GLN A 231 3.04 8.62 -3.60
N SER A 232 3.00 7.36 -3.15
CA SER A 232 3.39 7.00 -1.77
C SER A 232 4.86 7.28 -1.47
N THR A 233 5.73 7.24 -2.49
CA THR A 233 7.14 7.63 -2.40
C THR A 233 7.34 9.13 -2.16
N PHE A 234 6.32 9.95 -2.41
CA PHE A 234 6.34 11.39 -2.12
C PHE A 234 5.64 11.74 -0.81
N THR A 235 5.41 10.76 0.06
CA THR A 235 4.83 11.02 1.37
C THR A 235 5.82 11.80 2.23
N VAL A 236 5.36 12.90 2.82
CA VAL A 236 6.07 13.60 3.89
C VAL A 236 5.80 12.86 5.19
N THR A 237 6.84 12.52 5.94
CA THR A 237 6.74 11.72 7.17
C THR A 237 7.04 12.57 8.41
N ASP A 238 6.62 12.10 9.58
CA ASP A 238 7.13 12.64 10.84
C ASP A 238 8.58 12.19 11.11
N LEU A 239 9.17 12.66 12.21
CA LEU A 239 10.55 12.28 12.56
C LEU A 239 10.71 10.79 12.92
N ALA A 240 9.62 10.06 13.15
CA ALA A 240 9.61 8.61 13.38
C ALA A 240 9.43 7.81 12.08
N GLY A 241 9.23 8.49 10.93
CA GLY A 241 9.02 7.87 9.63
C GLY A 241 7.56 7.48 9.34
N ALA A 242 6.60 7.87 10.19
CA ALA A 242 5.19 7.63 9.91
C ALA A 242 4.67 8.64 8.87
N ALA A 243 3.82 8.18 7.96
CA ALA A 243 3.17 9.04 6.98
C ALA A 243 2.41 10.18 7.65
N LEU A 244 2.71 11.42 7.27
CA LEU A 244 2.10 12.62 7.86
C LEU A 244 1.18 13.32 6.86
N LEU A 245 1.69 13.64 5.67
CA LEU A 245 0.91 14.31 4.62
C LEU A 245 1.41 13.97 3.22
N TYR A 246 0.55 14.21 2.24
CA TYR A 246 0.89 14.15 0.83
C TYR A 246 1.10 15.57 0.30
N PRO A 247 2.32 15.94 -0.13
CA PRO A 247 2.60 17.28 -0.59
C PRO A 247 1.84 17.59 -1.89
N ARG A 248 1.75 18.87 -2.24
CA ARG A 248 1.17 19.34 -3.50
C ARG A 248 2.19 20.13 -4.28
N ASP A 249 2.03 20.21 -5.59
CA ASP A 249 2.93 20.97 -6.46
C ASP A 249 3.11 22.42 -5.97
N GLY A 250 4.37 22.83 -5.80
CA GLY A 250 4.76 24.13 -5.29
C GLY A 250 4.49 24.38 -3.80
N MET A 251 4.05 23.37 -3.04
CA MET A 251 3.95 23.48 -1.57
C MET A 251 5.30 23.88 -0.98
N THR A 252 5.30 24.87 -0.09
CA THR A 252 6.52 25.47 0.45
C THR A 252 6.78 25.04 1.88
N PHE A 253 8.04 24.75 2.21
CA PHE A 253 8.49 24.26 3.49
C PHE A 253 9.65 25.10 4.03
N ALA A 254 9.62 25.38 5.35
CA ALA A 254 10.76 25.96 6.06
C ALA A 254 11.72 24.84 6.48
N LEU A 255 12.83 24.69 5.78
CA LEU A 255 13.80 23.63 6.01
C LEU A 255 14.84 24.05 7.05
N VAL A 256 15.06 23.18 8.03
CA VAL A 256 15.80 23.46 9.26
C VAL A 256 16.89 22.44 9.57
N GLY A 257 17.09 21.46 8.69
CA GLY A 257 18.12 20.45 8.85
C GLY A 257 18.09 19.36 7.78
N ARG A 258 18.95 18.36 7.97
CA ARG A 258 19.07 17.18 7.11
C ARG A 258 19.26 15.91 7.95
N GLN A 259 18.68 14.82 7.48
CA GLN A 259 18.80 13.48 8.02
C GLN A 259 19.02 12.51 6.85
N GLY A 260 20.28 12.16 6.59
CA GLY A 260 20.63 11.38 5.41
C GLY A 260 20.21 12.08 4.11
N GLU A 261 19.39 11.40 3.31
CA GLU A 261 18.85 11.90 2.04
C GLU A 261 17.67 12.86 2.25
N ASP A 262 17.02 12.81 3.41
CA ASP A 262 15.88 13.65 3.75
C ASP A 262 16.31 15.00 4.32
N VAL A 263 15.53 16.04 4.03
CA VAL A 263 15.57 17.32 4.74
C VAL A 263 14.48 17.38 5.78
N ARG A 264 14.79 18.06 6.89
CA ARG A 264 13.82 18.31 7.96
C ARG A 264 13.13 19.64 7.73
N ALA A 265 11.81 19.61 7.61
CA ALA A 265 10.96 20.78 7.51
C ALA A 265 10.31 21.07 8.87
N ARG A 266 10.33 22.31 9.34
CA ARG A 266 9.54 22.74 10.49
C ARG A 266 8.16 23.17 9.99
N LEU A 267 7.14 22.40 10.35
CA LEU A 267 5.74 22.67 9.96
C LEU A 267 5.11 23.69 10.92
N ALA A 268 5.37 23.52 12.21
CA ALA A 268 4.96 24.41 13.29
C ALA A 268 5.95 24.27 14.47
N PRO A 269 5.95 25.18 15.46
CA PRO A 269 6.73 25.02 16.67
C PRO A 269 6.48 23.67 17.35
N GLY A 270 7.55 22.87 17.54
CA GLY A 270 7.46 21.52 18.12
C GLY A 270 6.98 20.44 17.14
N GLN A 271 6.77 20.76 15.86
CA GLN A 271 6.33 19.83 14.85
C GLN A 271 7.18 19.94 13.58
N SER A 272 8.06 18.96 13.41
CA SER A 272 8.87 18.78 12.20
C SER A 272 8.44 17.57 11.39
N ALA A 273 8.81 17.58 10.11
CA ALA A 273 8.60 16.50 9.17
C ALA A 273 9.88 16.22 8.38
N LEU A 274 9.99 15.01 7.81
CA LEU A 274 11.05 14.60 6.90
C LEU A 274 10.49 14.55 5.46
N ILE A 275 11.28 15.07 4.54
CA ILE A 275 10.97 15.12 3.12
C ILE A 275 12.22 14.71 2.35
N THR A 276 12.12 13.76 1.44
CA THR A 276 13.25 13.38 0.58
C THR A 276 13.69 14.59 -0.23
N ALA A 277 14.98 14.94 -0.15
CA ALA A 277 15.48 16.20 -0.71
C ALA A 277 15.22 16.34 -2.22
N GLU A 278 15.20 15.23 -2.95
CA GLU A 278 14.93 15.18 -4.40
C GLU A 278 13.50 15.64 -4.76
N GLN A 279 12.59 15.64 -3.80
CA GLN A 279 11.22 16.12 -4.00
C GLN A 279 11.14 17.66 -4.03
N LEU A 280 12.22 18.35 -3.63
CA LEU A 280 12.21 19.79 -3.40
C LEU A 280 13.20 20.53 -4.30
N GLU A 281 12.77 21.66 -4.82
CA GLU A 281 13.65 22.73 -5.27
C GLU A 281 14.07 23.55 -4.03
N LEU A 282 15.38 23.69 -3.83
CA LEU A 282 15.94 24.40 -2.67
C LEU A 282 16.34 25.83 -3.03
N ALA A 283 15.86 26.80 -2.28
CA ALA A 283 16.20 28.21 -2.44
C ALA A 283 16.70 28.84 -1.11
N PRO A 284 17.60 29.83 -1.18
CA PRO A 284 17.91 30.67 -0.01
C PRO A 284 16.67 31.46 0.44
N GLY A 285 16.48 31.62 1.75
CA GLY A 285 15.41 32.44 2.32
C GLY A 285 14.45 31.69 3.24
N ALA A 286 13.49 32.43 3.81
CA ALA A 286 12.42 31.90 4.66
C ALA A 286 11.08 32.01 3.95
N VAL A 287 10.13 31.14 4.31
CA VAL A 287 8.74 31.25 3.83
C VAL A 287 8.17 32.58 4.32
N ALA A 288 7.74 33.44 3.42
CA ALA A 288 7.02 34.65 3.78
C ALA A 288 5.69 34.24 4.42
N LEU A 289 5.51 34.58 5.69
CA LEU A 289 4.32 34.24 6.44
C LEU A 289 3.22 35.23 6.09
N ALA A 290 2.05 34.68 5.84
CA ALA A 290 0.97 35.34 5.18
C ALA A 290 -0.22 35.54 6.11
N ALA A 291 -0.77 36.75 6.13
CA ALA A 291 -1.93 37.10 6.93
C ALA A 291 -3.24 36.72 6.23
N GLY A 292 -3.40 35.48 5.74
CA GLY A 292 -4.64 34.88 5.17
C GLY A 292 -5.70 35.81 4.55
N GLY A 293 -7.01 35.55 4.80
CA GLY A 293 -8.13 36.37 4.32
C GLY A 293 -9.50 35.66 4.43
N ALA A 294 -10.59 36.32 4.02
CA ALA A 294 -11.92 35.70 4.03
C ALA A 294 -11.99 34.52 3.05
N ILE A 295 -12.48 33.37 3.53
CA ILE A 295 -12.79 32.23 2.66
C ILE A 295 -13.92 32.67 1.73
N THR A 296 -13.84 32.33 0.45
CA THR A 296 -14.89 32.68 -0.53
C THR A 296 -15.47 31.43 -1.17
N LEU A 297 -16.74 31.53 -1.56
CA LEU A 297 -17.40 30.57 -2.43
C LEU A 297 -17.20 31.03 -3.87
N ASP A 298 -16.56 30.22 -4.71
CA ASP A 298 -16.45 30.54 -6.15
C ASP A 298 -17.83 30.28 -6.80
N ASP A 299 -18.47 31.30 -7.38
CA ASP A 299 -19.78 31.16 -8.05
C ASP A 299 -19.70 30.14 -9.20
N SER A 300 -20.55 29.11 -9.15
CA SER A 300 -20.58 28.03 -10.13
C SER A 300 -21.19 28.50 -11.46
N SER A 301 -20.39 29.10 -12.33
CA SER A 301 -20.68 29.14 -13.76
C SER A 301 -19.40 29.06 -14.61
N MET A 302 -19.45 28.24 -15.69
CA MET A 302 -18.46 28.01 -16.76
C MET A 302 -17.42 26.88 -16.57
N PRO A 303 -16.92 26.32 -17.69
CA PRO A 303 -17.61 25.61 -18.77
C PRO A 303 -17.64 24.09 -18.50
N GLU A 304 -18.50 23.34 -19.18
CA GLU A 304 -18.41 21.88 -19.23
C GLU A 304 -16.99 21.47 -19.63
N LEU A 305 -16.46 20.43 -19.00
CA LEU A 305 -15.28 19.76 -19.52
C LEU A 305 -15.60 19.33 -20.96
N PRO A 306 -14.74 19.62 -21.96
CA PRO A 306 -14.87 18.92 -23.22
C PRO A 306 -14.80 17.44 -22.87
N ALA A 307 -15.77 16.66 -23.37
CA ALA A 307 -15.75 15.21 -23.23
C ALA A 307 -14.36 14.72 -23.65
N GLY A 308 -13.53 14.32 -22.68
CA GLY A 308 -12.33 13.57 -22.98
C GLY A 308 -12.74 12.32 -23.75
N PRO A 309 -11.87 11.73 -24.58
CA PRO A 309 -12.23 10.52 -25.31
C PRO A 309 -12.60 9.45 -24.28
N VAL A 310 -13.90 9.28 -24.08
CA VAL A 310 -14.46 8.12 -23.43
C VAL A 310 -14.04 7.00 -24.36
N LEU A 311 -13.34 5.99 -23.84
CA LEU A 311 -13.47 4.67 -24.43
C LEU A 311 -14.92 4.23 -24.17
N ALA A 312 -15.85 4.85 -24.87
CA ALA A 312 -17.12 4.26 -25.18
C ALA A 312 -16.74 3.20 -26.21
N GLU A 313 -16.21 2.08 -25.72
CA GLU A 313 -16.50 0.84 -26.42
C GLU A 313 -18.03 0.81 -26.49
N SER A 314 -18.55 0.96 -27.71
CA SER A 314 -19.98 0.85 -27.94
C SER A 314 -20.46 -0.43 -27.25
N PRO A 315 -21.69 -0.50 -26.72
CA PRO A 315 -22.21 -1.66 -26.00
C PRO A 315 -22.12 -3.02 -26.75
N GLN A 316 -21.67 -3.01 -28.00
CA GLN A 316 -21.64 -4.12 -28.94
C GLN A 316 -20.24 -4.67 -29.25
N ASP A 317 -19.14 -4.05 -28.78
CA ASP A 317 -17.77 -4.42 -29.21
C ASP A 317 -16.93 -5.18 -28.18
N LEU A 318 -17.50 -5.61 -27.04
CA LEU A 318 -16.82 -6.55 -26.17
C LEU A 318 -16.92 -7.98 -26.76
N PRO A 319 -15.82 -8.74 -26.85
CA PRO A 319 -15.90 -10.13 -27.24
C PRO A 319 -16.74 -10.88 -26.20
N THR A 320 -17.86 -11.47 -26.64
CA THR A 320 -18.58 -12.47 -25.86
C THR A 320 -17.60 -13.57 -25.48
N LEU A 321 -17.31 -13.73 -24.19
CA LEU A 321 -16.41 -14.79 -23.72
C LEU A 321 -17.05 -16.15 -24.00
N PRO A 322 -16.49 -17.00 -24.89
CA PRO A 322 -16.93 -18.39 -24.97
C PRO A 322 -16.57 -19.10 -23.66
N PRO A 323 -17.39 -20.05 -23.18
CA PRO A 323 -17.05 -20.85 -22.01
C PRO A 323 -15.73 -21.59 -22.25
N GLY A 324 -14.68 -21.21 -21.52
CA GLY A 324 -13.39 -21.91 -21.50
C GLY A 324 -12.35 -21.53 -22.55
N GLY A 325 -12.53 -20.42 -23.30
CA GLY A 325 -11.50 -19.93 -24.25
C GLY A 325 -10.34 -19.16 -23.59
N PRO A 326 -9.14 -19.12 -24.19
CA PRO A 326 -8.06 -18.26 -23.72
C PRO A 326 -8.47 -16.77 -23.80
N LEU A 327 -8.05 -15.98 -22.81
CA LEU A 327 -8.36 -14.55 -22.75
C LEU A 327 -7.83 -13.83 -24.01
N PRO A 328 -8.56 -12.84 -24.55
CA PRO A 328 -8.08 -12.05 -25.67
C PRO A 328 -6.78 -11.31 -25.27
N VAL A 329 -5.70 -11.59 -26.00
CA VAL A 329 -4.46 -10.83 -25.95
C VAL A 329 -4.61 -9.68 -26.94
N ALA A 330 -4.86 -8.47 -26.44
CA ALA A 330 -4.97 -7.27 -27.26
C ALA A 330 -3.66 -6.47 -27.24
N ALA A 331 -3.32 -5.84 -28.35
CA ALA A 331 -2.33 -4.77 -28.34
C ALA A 331 -2.82 -3.65 -27.41
N PRO A 332 -1.94 -3.00 -26.64
CA PRO A 332 -2.36 -1.93 -25.72
C PRO A 332 -3.14 -0.89 -26.52
N PRO A 333 -4.34 -0.46 -26.08
CA PRO A 333 -4.93 0.73 -26.65
C PRO A 333 -3.91 1.86 -26.45
N VAL A 334 -3.60 2.58 -27.53
CA VAL A 334 -2.89 3.86 -27.41
C VAL A 334 -3.90 4.85 -26.85
N LEU A 335 -4.22 4.71 -25.56
CA LEU A 335 -4.73 5.82 -24.79
C LEU A 335 -3.58 6.81 -24.76
N ALA A 336 -3.72 7.90 -25.50
CA ALA A 336 -3.00 9.12 -25.18
C ALA A 336 -3.48 9.57 -23.80
N VAL A 337 -3.01 8.91 -22.73
CA VAL A 337 -3.04 9.47 -21.39
C VAL A 337 -2.21 10.75 -21.55
N PRO A 338 -2.81 11.94 -21.45
CA PRO A 338 -2.04 13.15 -21.62
C PRO A 338 -0.96 13.11 -20.54
N LYS A 339 0.31 12.98 -20.95
CA LYS A 339 1.43 13.32 -20.08
C LYS A 339 1.24 14.78 -19.74
N ARG A 340 0.71 15.02 -18.55
CA ARG A 340 0.31 16.35 -18.12
C ARG A 340 1.59 17.16 -17.95
N GLY A 341 1.75 18.19 -18.77
CA GLY A 341 2.83 19.14 -18.60
C GLY A 341 2.68 19.89 -17.28
N PRO A 342 3.77 20.37 -16.67
CA PRO A 342 3.69 21.22 -15.50
C PRO A 342 2.75 22.41 -15.76
N GLY A 343 1.73 22.57 -14.92
CA GLY A 343 0.80 23.71 -14.97
C GLY A 343 -0.48 23.54 -15.81
N ALA A 344 -0.74 22.39 -16.44
CA ALA A 344 -2.03 22.19 -17.12
C ALA A 344 -3.18 22.13 -16.09
N ALA A 345 -4.22 22.94 -16.22
CA ALA A 345 -5.38 22.93 -15.30
C ALA A 345 -6.02 21.53 -15.26
N LEU A 346 -6.41 21.06 -14.06
CA LEU A 346 -7.12 19.79 -13.90
C LEU A 346 -8.50 19.88 -14.55
N PRO A 347 -9.01 18.79 -15.13
CA PRO A 347 -10.43 18.67 -15.39
C PRO A 347 -11.17 18.89 -14.07
N VAL A 348 -11.82 20.04 -13.91
CA VAL A 348 -12.61 20.35 -12.73
C VAL A 348 -13.92 19.57 -12.85
N PRO A 349 -14.32 18.75 -11.85
CA PRO A 349 -15.65 18.16 -11.86
C PRO A 349 -16.69 19.27 -12.01
N ALA A 350 -17.49 19.23 -13.08
CA ALA A 350 -18.58 20.18 -13.26
C ALA A 350 -19.55 20.08 -12.06
N ALA A 351 -20.03 21.23 -11.57
CA ALA A 351 -21.06 21.40 -10.54
C ALA A 351 -20.72 21.03 -9.06
N GLY A 352 -19.45 21.10 -8.64
CA GLY A 352 -19.05 20.96 -7.22
C GLY A 352 -19.10 22.27 -6.41
N LEU A 353 -19.28 22.18 -5.09
CA LEU A 353 -19.04 23.28 -4.15
C LEU A 353 -17.54 23.59 -4.12
N ARG A 354 -17.15 24.87 -4.24
CA ARG A 354 -15.75 25.31 -4.24
C ARG A 354 -15.52 26.37 -3.16
N LEU A 355 -14.57 26.11 -2.26
CA LEU A 355 -14.13 27.05 -1.25
C LEU A 355 -12.69 27.45 -1.55
N ARG A 356 -12.44 28.75 -1.66
CA ARG A 356 -11.12 29.32 -1.83
C ARG A 356 -10.63 29.85 -0.49
N LEU A 357 -9.55 29.28 0.01
CA LEU A 357 -8.88 29.68 1.25
C LEU A 357 -7.67 30.55 0.86
N PRO A 358 -7.74 31.87 1.07
CA PRO A 358 -6.58 32.73 0.82
C PRO A 358 -5.50 32.46 1.85
N LEU A 359 -4.32 32.04 1.38
CA LEU A 359 -3.17 31.74 2.24
C LEU A 359 -2.10 32.83 2.14
N GLY A 360 -2.48 34.01 1.64
CA GLY A 360 -1.72 35.26 1.59
C GLY A 360 -0.30 35.17 1.01
N GLY A 361 -0.11 34.34 0.00
CA GLY A 361 1.12 34.29 -0.80
C GLY A 361 1.98 33.04 -0.61
N ALA A 362 1.71 32.21 0.41
CA ALA A 362 2.45 30.97 0.65
C ALA A 362 1.59 29.73 0.38
N ARG A 363 2.18 28.71 -0.25
CA ARG A 363 1.55 27.40 -0.44
C ARG A 363 1.80 26.51 0.79
N LEU A 364 1.09 26.82 1.87
CA LEU A 364 1.29 26.24 3.21
C LEU A 364 1.02 24.73 3.29
N PRO A 365 1.88 23.92 3.93
CA PRO A 365 1.62 22.49 4.07
C PRO A 365 0.27 22.21 4.73
N PHE A 366 -0.45 21.20 4.25
CA PHE A 366 -1.76 20.88 4.77
C PHE A 366 -2.07 19.38 4.75
N ARG A 367 -3.03 18.98 5.58
CA ARG A 367 -3.73 17.69 5.50
C ARG A 367 -5.20 17.94 5.20
N LEU A 368 -5.83 17.02 4.48
CA LEU A 368 -7.27 16.99 4.24
C LEU A 368 -7.82 15.63 4.65
N GLU A 369 -8.65 15.64 5.67
CA GLU A 369 -9.17 14.44 6.33
C GLU A 369 -10.71 14.47 6.39
N GLN A 370 -11.32 13.30 6.55
CA GLN A 370 -12.74 13.16 6.80
C GLN A 370 -12.99 12.82 8.27
N GLU A 371 -13.96 13.50 8.86
CA GLU A 371 -14.49 13.21 10.20
C GLU A 371 -15.99 12.91 10.11
N GLU A 372 -16.56 12.37 11.20
CA GLU A 372 -17.99 12.11 11.34
C GLU A 372 -18.57 11.28 10.17
N GLY A 373 -17.83 10.26 9.73
CA GLY A 373 -18.24 9.39 8.62
C GLY A 373 -18.24 10.06 7.25
N GLY A 374 -17.52 11.17 7.08
CA GLY A 374 -17.43 11.92 5.84
C GLY A 374 -18.40 13.11 5.74
N LYS A 375 -19.16 13.40 6.80
CA LYS A 375 -20.00 14.62 6.90
C LYS A 375 -19.19 15.89 7.13
N ARG A 376 -17.94 15.74 7.58
CA ARG A 376 -17.07 16.85 7.90
C ARG A 376 -15.73 16.68 7.17
N LEU A 377 -15.37 17.66 6.35
CA LEU A 377 -14.06 17.71 5.69
C LEU A 377 -13.16 18.69 6.43
N VAL A 378 -11.97 18.23 6.81
CA VAL A 378 -11.09 18.98 7.70
C VAL A 378 -9.76 19.24 7.03
N VAL A 379 -9.49 20.51 6.77
CA VAL A 379 -8.18 20.98 6.34
C VAL A 379 -7.38 21.40 7.58
N THR A 380 -6.28 20.72 7.86
CA THR A 380 -5.30 21.16 8.86
C THR A 380 -4.15 21.86 8.14
N LEU A 381 -4.03 23.17 8.33
CA LEU A 381 -2.98 24.02 7.76
C LEU A 381 -1.82 24.15 8.76
N TYR A 382 -0.60 23.99 8.26
CA TYR A 382 0.64 24.18 9.02
C TYR A 382 1.39 25.42 8.54
N GLY A 383 2.05 26.13 9.46
CA GLY A 383 2.74 27.38 9.19
C GLY A 383 1.83 28.61 9.16
N SER A 384 0.55 28.47 9.55
CA SER A 384 -0.38 29.60 9.63
C SER A 384 -0.14 30.39 10.93
N LEU A 385 0.58 31.51 10.84
CA LEU A 385 0.73 32.44 11.95
C LEU A 385 -0.51 33.36 12.03
N ALA A 386 -1.53 32.94 12.76
CA ALA A 386 -2.58 33.78 13.35
C ALA A 386 -3.35 34.75 12.41
N GLN A 387 -4.55 34.32 12.00
CA GLN A 387 -5.73 35.05 11.47
C GLN A 387 -5.54 36.18 10.46
N PRO A 388 -6.24 36.08 9.31
CA PRO A 388 -7.65 36.46 9.21
C PRO A 388 -8.45 35.48 8.33
N LEU A 389 -8.21 34.16 8.45
CA LEU A 389 -9.15 33.20 7.88
C LEU A 389 -10.50 33.34 8.60
N THR A 390 -11.47 33.91 7.90
CA THR A 390 -12.86 34.01 8.32
C THR A 390 -13.73 33.13 7.41
N GLY A 391 -14.87 32.67 7.93
CA GLY A 391 -15.82 31.89 7.13
C GLY A 391 -16.36 32.70 5.95
N PRO A 392 -16.90 32.04 4.92
CA PRO A 392 -17.46 32.71 3.77
C PRO A 392 -18.72 33.51 4.11
N GLU A 393 -18.89 34.65 3.43
CA GLU A 393 -20.16 35.34 3.35
C GLU A 393 -21.07 34.61 2.34
N GLY A 394 -22.36 34.49 2.65
CA GLY A 394 -23.30 33.71 1.85
C GLY A 394 -23.36 32.23 2.24
N GLY A 395 -24.05 31.42 1.44
CA GLY A 395 -24.26 30.01 1.74
C GLY A 395 -24.44 29.15 0.49
N ASP A 396 -24.20 27.85 0.65
CA ASP A 396 -24.44 26.83 -0.36
C ASP A 396 -25.29 25.72 0.27
N PRO A 397 -26.29 25.15 -0.42
CA PRO A 397 -27.12 24.07 0.14
C PRO A 397 -26.33 22.86 0.67
N LEU A 398 -25.15 22.57 0.11
CA LEU A 398 -24.27 21.49 0.56
C LEU A 398 -23.48 21.85 1.82
N LEU A 399 -23.27 23.14 2.09
CA LEU A 399 -22.42 23.63 3.18
C LEU A 399 -23.27 24.07 4.38
N GLY A 400 -23.23 23.29 5.46
CA GLY A 400 -23.85 23.65 6.75
C GLY A 400 -23.07 24.70 7.54
N GLY A 401 -21.79 24.91 7.21
CA GLY A 401 -20.97 25.97 7.76
C GLY A 401 -19.48 25.65 7.72
N VAL A 402 -18.65 26.67 8.01
CA VAL A 402 -17.20 26.52 8.12
C VAL A 402 -16.76 26.89 9.54
N GLU A 403 -16.11 25.94 10.22
CA GLU A 403 -15.54 26.14 11.54
C GLU A 403 -14.02 26.31 11.42
N ILE A 404 -13.51 27.46 11.86
CA ILE A 404 -12.08 27.76 11.82
C ILE A 404 -11.58 27.83 13.27
N ARG A 405 -10.61 26.99 13.62
CA ARG A 405 -10.05 26.93 14.97
C ARG A 405 -8.51 26.85 14.94
N PRO A 406 -7.79 27.73 15.67
CA PRO A 406 -6.38 27.49 15.95
C PRO A 406 -6.25 26.27 16.87
N LEU A 407 -5.38 25.32 16.50
CA LEU A 407 -5.11 24.13 17.33
C LEU A 407 -3.85 24.30 18.18
N ALA A 408 -2.84 24.96 17.61
CA ALA A 408 -1.59 25.29 18.25
C ALA A 408 -0.98 26.51 17.54
N LEU A 409 0.11 27.05 18.06
CA LEU A 409 0.86 28.08 17.36
C LEU A 409 1.28 27.56 15.99
N GLY A 410 0.93 28.26 14.91
CA GLY A 410 1.25 27.84 13.55
C GLY A 410 0.34 26.75 12.95
N VAL A 411 -0.68 26.26 13.68
CA VAL A 411 -1.58 25.20 13.21
C VAL A 411 -3.03 25.65 13.26
N THR A 412 -3.68 25.71 12.09
CA THR A 412 -5.09 26.11 11.97
C THR A 412 -5.90 24.97 11.37
N ARG A 413 -7.04 24.66 11.99
CA ARG A 413 -8.02 23.70 11.48
C ARG A 413 -9.18 24.46 10.84
N VAL A 414 -9.48 24.13 9.59
CA VAL A 414 -10.64 24.62 8.84
C VAL A 414 -11.53 23.42 8.54
N ALA A 415 -12.68 23.36 9.17
CA ALA A 415 -13.62 22.27 9.03
C ALA A 415 -14.87 22.72 8.27
N LEU A 416 -15.17 22.04 7.17
CA LEU A 416 -16.35 22.21 6.35
C LEU A 416 -17.39 21.20 6.84
N ASN A 417 -18.49 21.69 7.41
CA ASN A 417 -19.61 20.86 7.81
C ASN A 417 -20.55 20.72 6.61
N LEU A 418 -20.76 19.50 6.13
CA LEU A 418 -21.63 19.23 4.99
C LEU A 418 -23.05 18.91 5.48
N ASN A 419 -24.06 19.41 4.77
CA ASN A 419 -25.45 19.04 5.01
C ASN A 419 -25.78 17.64 4.44
N ALA A 420 -24.92 17.11 3.56
CA ALA A 420 -25.05 15.77 3.03
C ALA A 420 -24.73 14.68 4.07
N ALA A 421 -25.33 13.50 3.90
CA ALA A 421 -25.08 12.36 4.79
C ALA A 421 -23.63 11.85 4.76
N GLN A 422 -22.92 12.08 3.66
CA GLN A 422 -21.50 11.80 3.46
C GLN A 422 -20.94 12.64 2.30
N ALA A 423 -19.62 12.73 2.18
CA ALA A 423 -18.95 13.21 0.98
C ALA A 423 -19.09 12.20 -0.17
N TRP A 424 -19.22 12.72 -1.40
CA TRP A 424 -19.25 11.94 -2.65
C TRP A 424 -17.97 12.06 -3.47
N GLY A 425 -17.12 12.98 -3.07
CA GLY A 425 -15.82 13.24 -3.67
C GLY A 425 -15.33 14.61 -3.24
N PHE A 426 -14.03 14.77 -3.06
CA PHE A 426 -13.42 16.04 -2.70
C PHE A 426 -11.96 16.13 -3.11
N THR A 427 -11.44 17.35 -3.25
CA THR A 427 -10.03 17.61 -3.53
C THR A 427 -9.58 18.89 -2.85
N ALA A 428 -8.27 19.04 -2.68
CA ALA A 428 -7.67 20.33 -2.34
C ALA A 428 -6.36 20.51 -3.12
N ASN A 429 -6.28 21.61 -3.86
CA ASN A 429 -5.15 21.98 -4.71
C ASN A 429 -4.95 23.50 -4.69
N TYR A 430 -3.73 23.94 -4.99
CA TYR A 430 -3.45 25.36 -5.06
C TYR A 430 -3.91 25.98 -6.39
N ASP A 431 -4.51 27.16 -6.30
CA ASP A 431 -4.73 28.10 -7.40
C ASP A 431 -3.94 29.38 -7.05
N GLY A 432 -2.82 29.62 -7.74
CA GLY A 432 -1.85 30.62 -7.27
C GLY A 432 -1.32 30.26 -5.87
N PRO A 433 -1.35 31.18 -4.89
CA PRO A 433 -1.03 30.88 -3.48
C PRO A 433 -2.23 30.39 -2.66
N ASP A 434 -3.44 30.44 -3.19
CA ASP A 434 -4.65 30.08 -2.46
C ASP A 434 -4.92 28.59 -2.51
N LEU A 435 -5.49 28.03 -1.45
CA LEU A 435 -5.92 26.64 -1.43
C LEU A 435 -7.39 26.55 -1.82
N VAL A 436 -7.70 25.83 -2.91
CA VAL A 436 -9.06 25.60 -3.36
C VAL A 436 -9.49 24.19 -2.94
N VAL A 437 -10.50 24.12 -2.07
CA VAL A 437 -11.16 22.88 -1.68
C VAL A 437 -12.41 22.71 -2.54
N THR A 438 -12.50 21.61 -3.27
CA THR A 438 -13.67 21.27 -4.10
C THR A 438 -14.38 20.07 -3.50
N VAL A 439 -15.71 20.10 -3.41
CA VAL A 439 -16.57 19.02 -2.90
C VAL A 439 -17.63 18.67 -3.95
N ARG A 440 -17.69 17.40 -4.36
CA ARG A 440 -18.70 16.89 -5.29
C ARG A 440 -20.07 16.91 -4.60
N ARG A 441 -21.09 17.38 -5.29
CA ARG A 441 -22.47 17.34 -4.81
C ARG A 441 -23.00 15.90 -4.76
N PRO A 442 -23.87 15.56 -3.80
CA PRO A 442 -24.58 14.29 -3.83
C PRO A 442 -25.32 14.11 -5.16
N PRO A 443 -25.36 12.88 -5.70
CA PRO A 443 -26.07 12.61 -6.93
C PRO A 443 -27.58 12.75 -6.70
N THR A 444 -28.29 13.29 -7.70
CA THR A 444 -29.75 13.14 -7.78
C THR A 444 -30.05 11.74 -8.30
N LEU A 445 -30.82 10.96 -7.55
CA LEU A 445 -31.10 9.56 -7.84
C LEU A 445 -32.58 9.36 -8.20
N ASP A 446 -32.85 8.55 -9.23
CA ASP A 446 -34.18 8.01 -9.48
C ASP A 446 -34.38 6.78 -8.57
N PRO A 447 -35.38 6.76 -7.67
CA PRO A 447 -35.70 5.61 -6.84
C PRO A 447 -35.88 4.30 -7.60
N ALA A 448 -36.48 4.34 -8.80
CA ALA A 448 -36.74 3.17 -9.60
C ALA A 448 -35.50 2.69 -10.38
N ARG A 449 -34.55 3.61 -10.64
CA ARG A 449 -33.36 3.37 -11.46
C ARG A 449 -32.14 4.06 -10.83
N PRO A 450 -31.70 3.63 -9.64
CA PRO A 450 -30.71 4.38 -8.85
C PRO A 450 -29.30 4.41 -9.48
N LEU A 451 -29.02 3.56 -10.47
CA LEU A 451 -27.75 3.56 -11.21
C LEU A 451 -27.81 4.38 -12.52
N GLU A 452 -28.99 4.85 -12.94
CA GLU A 452 -29.11 5.61 -14.18
C GLU A 452 -28.27 6.90 -14.13
N GLY A 453 -27.48 7.12 -15.18
CA GLY A 453 -26.56 8.25 -15.28
C GLY A 453 -25.39 8.23 -14.31
N ARG A 454 -25.17 7.12 -13.56
CA ARG A 454 -23.98 6.95 -12.71
C ARG A 454 -22.81 6.43 -13.54
N THR A 455 -21.62 6.96 -13.30
CA THR A 455 -20.39 6.48 -13.94
C THR A 455 -19.53 5.69 -12.95
N ILE A 456 -19.24 4.44 -13.25
CA ILE A 456 -18.52 3.52 -12.37
C ILE A 456 -17.28 3.02 -13.09
N THR A 457 -16.10 3.22 -12.51
CA THR A 457 -14.88 2.57 -12.97
C THR A 457 -14.65 1.27 -12.22
N LEU A 458 -14.55 0.17 -12.97
CA LEU A 458 -14.05 -1.10 -12.47
C LEU A 458 -12.59 -1.28 -12.87
N ASP A 459 -11.75 -1.61 -11.90
CA ASP A 459 -10.32 -1.84 -12.12
C ASP A 459 -9.98 -3.32 -11.87
N PRO A 460 -9.94 -4.17 -12.90
CA PRO A 460 -9.39 -5.51 -12.74
C PRO A 460 -7.89 -5.42 -12.46
N GLY A 461 -7.48 -5.86 -11.28
CA GLY A 461 -6.11 -5.79 -10.79
C GLY A 461 -5.09 -6.42 -11.75
N HIS A 462 -3.86 -5.93 -11.72
CA HIS A 462 -2.71 -6.48 -12.47
C HIS A 462 -2.91 -6.48 -14.01
N GLY A 463 -2.25 -7.41 -14.74
CA GLY A 463 -2.35 -7.55 -16.20
C GLY A 463 -1.01 -7.48 -16.94
N GLY A 464 -0.93 -8.13 -18.10
CA GLY A 464 0.27 -8.29 -18.91
C GLY A 464 1.40 -8.94 -18.11
N SER A 465 2.52 -8.26 -17.93
CA SER A 465 3.66 -8.74 -17.13
C SER A 465 3.42 -8.78 -15.61
N GLN A 466 2.36 -8.14 -15.12
CA GLN A 466 1.98 -8.15 -13.70
C GLN A 466 1.07 -9.36 -13.45
N ASN A 467 1.59 -10.44 -12.88
CA ASN A 467 0.81 -11.66 -12.63
C ASN A 467 -0.15 -11.56 -11.41
N GLY A 468 0.16 -10.65 -10.48
CA GLY A 468 -0.51 -10.54 -9.18
C GLY A 468 -0.08 -11.60 -8.18
N GLY A 469 -0.86 -11.75 -7.12
CA GLY A 469 -0.69 -12.82 -6.14
C GLY A 469 -0.84 -14.20 -6.78
N ALA A 470 -0.30 -15.22 -6.11
CA ALA A 470 -0.45 -16.59 -6.55
C ALA A 470 -0.51 -17.53 -5.34
N GLY A 471 -1.41 -18.50 -5.39
CA GLY A 471 -1.42 -19.63 -4.46
C GLY A 471 -0.54 -20.78 -4.95
N SER A 472 -0.68 -21.93 -4.29
CA SER A 472 0.08 -23.17 -4.53
C SER A 472 0.18 -23.62 -5.99
N LEU A 473 -0.86 -23.37 -6.78
CA LEU A 473 -0.92 -23.76 -8.20
C LEU A 473 -0.30 -22.74 -9.17
N ARG A 474 0.28 -21.64 -8.63
CA ARG A 474 0.85 -20.53 -9.40
C ARG A 474 -0.10 -19.92 -10.45
N VAL A 475 -1.41 -20.06 -10.24
CA VAL A 475 -2.44 -19.45 -11.11
C VAL A 475 -2.34 -17.93 -10.95
N PRO A 476 -2.06 -17.18 -12.04
CA PRO A 476 -1.95 -15.73 -11.96
C PRO A 476 -3.30 -15.09 -11.60
N GLU A 477 -3.32 -14.28 -10.54
CA GLU A 477 -4.48 -13.50 -10.13
C GLU A 477 -5.12 -12.72 -11.28
N LYS A 478 -4.29 -12.10 -12.13
CA LYS A 478 -4.73 -11.28 -13.27
C LYS A 478 -5.78 -11.95 -14.16
N GLY A 479 -5.69 -13.28 -14.31
CA GLY A 479 -6.56 -14.10 -15.15
C GLY A 479 -7.84 -14.56 -14.44
N LEU A 480 -7.88 -14.46 -13.11
CA LEU A 480 -9.06 -14.74 -12.29
C LEU A 480 -9.93 -13.49 -12.15
N VAL A 481 -9.32 -12.32 -11.96
CA VAL A 481 -10.05 -11.07 -11.66
C VAL A 481 -10.59 -10.38 -12.91
N LEU A 482 -9.95 -10.52 -14.09
CA LEU A 482 -10.43 -9.90 -15.33
C LEU A 482 -11.84 -10.37 -15.73
N PRO A 483 -12.13 -11.69 -15.81
CA PRO A 483 -13.49 -12.15 -16.16
C PRO A 483 -14.56 -11.71 -15.16
N ILE A 484 -14.22 -11.63 -13.87
CA ILE A 484 -15.14 -11.15 -12.82
C ILE A 484 -15.51 -9.69 -13.08
N ALA A 485 -14.52 -8.84 -13.36
CA ALA A 485 -14.73 -7.42 -13.63
C ALA A 485 -15.51 -7.18 -14.93
N LEU A 486 -15.20 -7.90 -16.00
CA LEU A 486 -15.94 -7.82 -17.27
C LEU A 486 -17.42 -8.16 -17.05
N ARG A 487 -17.69 -9.25 -16.33
CA ARG A 487 -19.06 -9.67 -16.05
C ARG A 487 -19.79 -8.70 -15.13
N ALA A 488 -19.12 -8.17 -14.10
CA ALA A 488 -19.70 -7.14 -13.24
C ALA A 488 -20.05 -5.86 -14.03
N ALA A 489 -19.23 -5.49 -15.01
CA ALA A 489 -19.52 -4.36 -15.89
C ALA A 489 -20.78 -4.57 -16.73
N GLU A 490 -20.98 -5.76 -17.32
CA GLU A 490 -22.20 -6.09 -18.05
C GLU A 490 -23.45 -5.98 -17.16
N LEU A 491 -23.39 -6.54 -15.95
CA LEU A 491 -24.51 -6.51 -15.00
C LEU A 491 -24.86 -5.07 -14.59
N LEU A 492 -23.87 -4.24 -14.28
CA LEU A 492 -24.08 -2.84 -13.92
C LEU A 492 -24.63 -2.01 -15.09
N ARG A 493 -24.15 -2.25 -16.32
CA ARG A 493 -24.70 -1.62 -17.53
C ARG A 493 -26.16 -2.00 -17.75
N GLY A 494 -26.51 -3.27 -17.51
CA GLY A 494 -27.89 -3.74 -17.55
C GLY A 494 -28.81 -3.05 -16.54
N LEU A 495 -28.25 -2.53 -15.44
CA LEU A 495 -28.95 -1.73 -14.42
C LEU A 495 -28.96 -0.22 -14.73
N GLY A 496 -28.38 0.21 -15.87
CA GLY A 496 -28.41 1.61 -16.33
C GLY A 496 -27.17 2.44 -16.00
N ALA A 497 -26.13 1.86 -15.38
CA ALA A 497 -24.88 2.58 -15.15
C ALA A 497 -24.04 2.70 -16.44
N THR A 498 -23.29 3.80 -16.55
CA THR A 498 -22.13 3.87 -17.44
C THR A 498 -20.93 3.23 -16.75
N VAL A 499 -20.34 2.19 -17.34
CA VAL A 499 -19.20 1.48 -16.74
C VAL A 499 -17.96 1.64 -17.61
N THR A 500 -16.89 2.17 -17.01
CA THR A 500 -15.54 2.20 -17.58
C THR A 500 -14.68 1.11 -16.94
N LEU A 501 -13.82 0.49 -17.73
CA LEU A 501 -12.85 -0.50 -17.26
C LEU A 501 -11.45 0.07 -17.41
N THR A 502 -10.59 -0.10 -16.41
CA THR A 502 -9.16 0.28 -16.58
C THR A 502 -8.49 -0.61 -17.64
N ARG A 503 -8.90 -1.88 -17.72
CA ARG A 503 -8.54 -2.80 -18.81
C ARG A 503 -9.69 -3.77 -19.11
N SER A 504 -9.88 -4.09 -20.40
CA SER A 504 -10.79 -5.13 -20.88
C SER A 504 -10.04 -6.38 -21.39
N ALA A 505 -8.70 -6.36 -21.41
CA ALA A 505 -7.84 -7.45 -21.89
C ALA A 505 -6.61 -7.66 -20.97
N ASP A 506 -5.78 -8.66 -21.30
CA ASP A 506 -4.52 -8.93 -20.59
C ASP A 506 -3.39 -7.99 -21.03
N LEU A 507 -3.33 -6.80 -20.42
CA LEU A 507 -2.34 -5.76 -20.71
C LEU A 507 -1.78 -5.14 -19.42
N THR A 508 -0.56 -4.62 -19.48
CA THR A 508 0.11 -3.97 -18.34
C THR A 508 -0.25 -2.49 -18.25
N LEU A 509 -0.70 -2.07 -17.06
CA LEU A 509 -0.98 -0.67 -16.73
C LEU A 509 -0.10 -0.19 -15.57
N GLY A 510 0.20 1.11 -15.56
CA GLY A 510 0.78 1.77 -14.41
C GLY A 510 -0.19 1.81 -13.23
N LEU A 511 0.34 1.76 -12.00
CA LEU A 511 -0.49 1.78 -10.79
C LEU A 511 -1.39 3.03 -10.71
N TYR A 512 -0.81 4.19 -11.00
CA TYR A 512 -1.50 5.48 -10.91
C TYR A 512 -2.33 5.82 -12.15
N GLU A 513 -1.98 5.25 -13.30
CA GLU A 513 -2.76 5.39 -14.53
C GLU A 513 -4.21 4.98 -14.32
N ARG A 514 -4.44 3.89 -13.58
CA ARG A 514 -5.78 3.38 -13.23
C ARG A 514 -6.65 4.41 -12.50
N GLY A 515 -6.07 5.15 -11.55
CA GLY A 515 -6.77 6.24 -10.84
C GLY A 515 -7.05 7.43 -11.75
N LEU A 516 -6.10 7.79 -12.62
CA LEU A 516 -6.27 8.85 -13.61
C LEU A 516 -7.36 8.54 -14.63
N MET A 517 -7.54 7.27 -15.02
CA MET A 517 -8.63 6.85 -15.89
C MET A 517 -10.00 7.11 -15.22
N ALA A 518 -10.13 6.83 -13.92
CA ALA A 518 -11.36 7.10 -13.18
C ALA A 518 -11.65 8.61 -13.05
N GLU A 519 -10.61 9.42 -12.83
CA GLU A 519 -10.72 10.88 -12.84
C GLU A 519 -11.14 11.40 -14.23
N ALA A 520 -10.53 10.89 -15.30
CA ALA A 520 -10.81 11.30 -16.67
C ALA A 520 -12.25 10.94 -17.12
N SER A 521 -12.81 9.84 -16.62
CA SER A 521 -14.23 9.50 -16.83
C SER A 521 -15.18 10.17 -15.84
N ALA A 522 -14.68 11.08 -14.99
CA ALA A 522 -15.45 11.77 -13.95
C ALA A 522 -16.26 10.81 -13.05
N SER A 523 -15.75 9.59 -12.83
CA SER A 523 -16.47 8.51 -12.18
C SER A 523 -17.02 8.89 -10.81
N ASP A 524 -18.16 8.33 -10.45
CA ASP A 524 -18.73 8.42 -9.11
C ASP A 524 -18.08 7.40 -8.17
N LEU A 525 -17.74 6.22 -8.70
CA LEU A 525 -17.09 5.12 -7.98
C LEU A 525 -15.84 4.62 -8.73
N LEU A 526 -14.81 4.25 -7.97
CA LEU A 526 -13.69 3.41 -8.42
C LEU A 526 -13.64 2.15 -7.56
N VAL A 527 -13.85 0.99 -8.19
CA VAL A 527 -13.84 -0.32 -7.53
C VAL A 527 -12.74 -1.17 -8.14
N SER A 528 -11.63 -1.32 -7.41
CA SER A 528 -10.54 -2.22 -7.80
C SER A 528 -10.84 -3.64 -7.34
N ILE A 529 -10.63 -4.64 -8.22
CA ILE A 529 -11.02 -6.04 -8.01
C ILE A 529 -9.77 -6.91 -8.04
N HIS A 530 -9.51 -7.55 -6.93
CA HIS A 530 -8.34 -8.36 -6.63
C HIS A 530 -8.71 -9.72 -6.01
N ALA A 531 -7.73 -10.60 -5.84
CA ALA A 531 -7.81 -11.78 -5.00
C ALA A 531 -6.52 -11.95 -4.19
N ASN A 532 -6.67 -12.08 -2.89
CA ASN A 532 -5.59 -11.90 -1.93
C ASN A 532 -4.65 -13.11 -1.93
N ALA A 533 -3.41 -12.92 -1.53
CA ALA A 533 -2.48 -14.00 -1.26
C ALA A 533 -1.67 -13.64 -0.02
N LEU A 534 -1.38 -14.64 0.82
CA LEU A 534 -0.47 -14.43 1.94
C LEU A 534 0.97 -14.30 1.45
N PRO A 535 1.80 -13.46 2.10
CA PRO A 535 3.22 -13.39 1.79
C PRO A 535 3.93 -14.69 2.23
N ASP A 536 5.08 -14.94 1.61
CA ASP A 536 5.93 -16.07 1.92
C ASP A 536 6.21 -16.21 3.42
N GLY A 537 6.17 -17.44 3.94
CA GLY A 537 6.42 -17.71 5.35
C GLY A 537 5.28 -17.33 6.29
N ARG A 538 4.04 -17.29 5.81
CA ARG A 538 2.81 -17.22 6.63
C ARG A 538 1.98 -18.48 6.46
N ASP A 539 1.35 -18.94 7.54
CA ASP A 539 0.51 -20.16 7.52
C ASP A 539 -0.82 -19.84 6.83
N PRO A 540 -1.15 -20.45 5.68
CA PRO A 540 -2.39 -20.17 4.99
C PRO A 540 -3.60 -20.86 5.61
N ARG A 541 -3.40 -21.82 6.52
CA ARG A 541 -4.50 -22.58 7.11
C ARG A 541 -5.43 -21.66 7.89
N GLY A 542 -6.70 -21.67 7.51
CA GLY A 542 -7.75 -20.86 8.14
C GLY A 542 -7.81 -19.41 7.66
N VAL A 543 -6.89 -18.96 6.79
CA VAL A 543 -6.97 -17.63 6.17
C VAL A 543 -7.67 -17.74 4.82
N ARG A 544 -8.93 -17.32 4.78
CA ARG A 544 -9.81 -17.42 3.60
C ARG A 544 -10.95 -16.41 3.67
N GLY A 545 -11.59 -16.17 2.54
CA GLY A 545 -12.77 -15.30 2.41
C GLY A 545 -12.43 -13.87 1.98
N PRO A 546 -13.46 -13.03 1.81
CA PRO A 546 -13.32 -11.70 1.23
C PRO A 546 -12.79 -10.65 2.21
N GLU A 547 -12.11 -9.64 1.67
CA GLU A 547 -11.73 -8.42 2.38
C GLU A 547 -12.01 -7.19 1.50
N VAL A 548 -12.41 -6.08 2.10
CA VAL A 548 -12.66 -4.83 1.36
C VAL A 548 -11.91 -3.68 2.01
N TYR A 549 -11.00 -3.10 1.24
CA TYR A 549 -10.06 -2.07 1.64
C TYR A 549 -10.53 -0.70 1.20
N PHE A 550 -10.39 0.28 2.09
CA PHE A 550 -10.64 1.68 1.78
C PHE A 550 -9.83 2.59 2.69
N THR A 551 -9.35 3.71 2.15
CA THR A 551 -8.63 4.75 2.92
C THR A 551 -9.61 5.70 3.57
N HIS A 552 -10.68 6.04 2.86
CA HIS A 552 -11.55 7.18 3.14
C HIS A 552 -12.92 6.76 3.66
N PRO A 553 -13.44 7.36 4.76
CA PRO A 553 -14.74 7.04 5.34
C PRO A 553 -15.93 7.02 4.36
N GLN A 554 -15.94 7.89 3.33
CA GLN A 554 -16.99 7.90 2.29
C GLN A 554 -17.20 6.55 1.58
N ALA A 555 -16.22 5.65 1.60
CA ALA A 555 -16.32 4.32 1.00
C ALA A 555 -16.90 3.25 1.93
N ALA A 556 -17.06 3.53 3.23
CA ALA A 556 -17.42 2.50 4.22
C ALA A 556 -18.77 1.84 3.94
N ALA A 557 -19.79 2.61 3.54
CA ALA A 557 -21.12 2.08 3.24
C ALA A 557 -21.11 1.17 1.99
N LEU A 558 -20.45 1.61 0.91
CA LEU A 558 -20.29 0.81 -0.31
C LEU A 558 -19.48 -0.47 -0.03
N ALA A 559 -18.37 -0.35 0.71
CA ALA A 559 -17.54 -1.48 1.09
C ALA A 559 -18.33 -2.52 1.91
N GLY A 560 -19.15 -2.05 2.86
CA GLY A 560 -20.04 -2.89 3.66
C GLY A 560 -21.07 -3.63 2.81
N SER A 561 -21.69 -2.95 1.85
CA SER A 561 -22.69 -3.56 0.96
C SER A 561 -22.08 -4.64 0.05
N ILE A 562 -20.93 -4.36 -0.59
CA ILE A 562 -20.22 -5.36 -1.41
C ILE A 562 -19.79 -6.56 -0.57
N LEU A 563 -19.21 -6.33 0.62
CA LEU A 563 -18.80 -7.42 1.52
C LEU A 563 -19.99 -8.27 1.96
N GLY A 564 -21.14 -7.65 2.25
CA GLY A 564 -22.38 -8.33 2.59
C GLY A 564 -22.84 -9.27 1.48
N GLN A 565 -22.85 -8.78 0.23
CA GLN A 565 -23.22 -9.59 -0.92
C GLN A 565 -22.23 -10.73 -1.20
N LEU A 566 -20.93 -10.50 -1.04
CA LEU A 566 -19.91 -11.56 -1.17
C LEU A 566 -20.17 -12.68 -0.15
N ARG A 567 -20.42 -12.33 1.11
CA ARG A 567 -20.72 -13.31 2.18
C ARG A 567 -22.03 -14.05 1.97
N ALA A 568 -23.05 -13.36 1.47
CA ALA A 568 -24.38 -13.95 1.25
C ALA A 568 -24.39 -14.94 0.08
N ARG A 569 -23.71 -14.60 -1.03
CA ARG A 569 -23.74 -15.41 -2.27
C ARG A 569 -22.67 -16.50 -2.33
N LEU A 570 -21.59 -16.32 -1.55
CA LEU A 570 -20.43 -17.22 -1.54
C LEU A 570 -20.04 -17.60 -0.09
N PRO A 571 -20.96 -18.16 0.72
CA PRO A 571 -20.67 -18.52 2.12
C PRO A 571 -19.54 -19.55 2.25
N GLU A 572 -19.29 -20.35 1.22
CA GLU A 572 -18.22 -21.35 1.19
C GLU A 572 -16.81 -20.74 1.29
N LEU A 573 -16.63 -19.49 0.85
CA LEU A 573 -15.33 -18.81 0.94
C LEU A 573 -14.89 -18.62 2.39
N GLY A 574 -15.84 -18.64 3.32
CA GLY A 574 -15.64 -18.27 4.71
C GLY A 574 -15.91 -16.77 4.94
N PRO A 575 -15.93 -16.33 6.21
CA PRO A 575 -16.33 -14.97 6.55
C PRO A 575 -15.33 -13.91 6.07
N GLY A 576 -14.07 -14.26 5.80
CA GLY A 576 -13.02 -13.29 5.48
C GLY A 576 -12.66 -12.40 6.67
N ALA A 577 -11.57 -11.64 6.56
CA ALA A 577 -11.23 -10.64 7.57
C ALA A 577 -12.09 -9.36 7.45
N GLY A 578 -12.94 -9.26 6.43
CA GLY A 578 -13.97 -8.23 6.30
C GLY A 578 -13.43 -6.86 5.90
N LEU A 579 -13.96 -5.80 6.51
CA LEU A 579 -13.60 -4.41 6.16
C LEU A 579 -12.21 -4.05 6.69
N LYS A 580 -11.45 -3.31 5.88
CA LYS A 580 -10.07 -2.86 6.17
C LYS A 580 -9.99 -1.32 6.05
N PRO A 581 -10.58 -0.58 7.01
CA PRO A 581 -10.61 0.89 7.00
C PRO A 581 -9.21 1.47 7.20
N GLY A 582 -8.98 2.66 6.63
CA GLY A 582 -7.74 3.42 6.80
C GLY A 582 -6.52 2.82 6.08
N THR A 583 -6.71 1.82 5.22
CA THR A 583 -5.58 1.23 4.47
C THR A 583 -5.17 2.17 3.36
N ASP A 584 -3.87 2.44 3.25
CA ASP A 584 -3.32 3.41 2.31
C ASP A 584 -2.84 2.75 1.00
N LEU A 585 -3.78 2.24 0.19
CA LEU A 585 -3.49 1.67 -1.12
C LEU A 585 -3.69 2.73 -2.22
N ALA A 586 -2.90 2.65 -3.29
CA ALA A 586 -2.94 3.64 -4.36
C ALA A 586 -4.34 3.81 -5.01
N LEU A 587 -5.13 2.74 -5.08
CA LEU A 587 -6.48 2.75 -5.67
C LEU A 587 -7.57 3.05 -4.64
N THR A 588 -7.26 3.12 -3.35
CA THR A 588 -8.20 3.51 -2.29
C THR A 588 -8.01 4.96 -1.83
N ARG A 589 -6.84 5.55 -2.15
CA ARG A 589 -6.48 6.95 -1.89
C ARG A 589 -7.24 8.02 -2.69
N PRO A 590 -7.64 7.83 -3.96
CA PRO A 590 -8.25 8.90 -4.74
C PRO A 590 -9.51 9.40 -4.04
N THR A 591 -9.65 10.73 -3.92
CA THR A 591 -10.74 11.36 -3.19
C THR A 591 -11.79 11.99 -4.10
N THR A 592 -11.51 12.18 -5.39
CA THR A 592 -12.46 12.74 -6.39
C THR A 592 -13.72 11.93 -6.60
N GLN A 593 -13.64 10.64 -6.30
CA GLN A 593 -14.72 9.66 -6.33
C GLN A 593 -14.62 8.76 -5.10
N ILE A 594 -15.67 7.99 -4.83
CA ILE A 594 -15.62 6.96 -3.78
C ILE A 594 -14.75 5.81 -4.30
N SER A 595 -13.62 5.56 -3.66
CA SER A 595 -12.62 4.58 -4.12
C SER A 595 -12.40 3.47 -3.09
N LEU A 596 -12.44 2.21 -3.54
CA LEU A 596 -12.17 1.03 -2.70
C LEU A 596 -11.51 -0.09 -3.49
N LEU A 597 -10.97 -1.07 -2.78
CA LEU A 597 -10.40 -2.29 -3.34
C LEU A 597 -11.04 -3.52 -2.70
N VAL A 598 -11.49 -4.45 -3.53
CA VAL A 598 -12.14 -5.70 -3.15
C VAL A 598 -11.15 -6.83 -3.35
N GLU A 599 -10.71 -7.43 -2.25
CA GLU A 599 -10.08 -8.74 -2.27
C GLU A 599 -11.16 -9.81 -2.20
N THR A 600 -11.47 -10.40 -3.34
CA THR A 600 -12.64 -11.27 -3.50
C THR A 600 -12.54 -12.57 -2.67
N ALA A 601 -11.34 -13.15 -2.60
CA ALA A 601 -11.03 -14.38 -1.83
C ALA A 601 -9.51 -14.53 -1.68
N TYR A 602 -9.03 -15.57 -0.96
CA TYR A 602 -7.59 -15.87 -0.87
C TYR A 602 -7.16 -16.96 -1.86
N LEU A 603 -6.20 -16.64 -2.74
CA LEU A 603 -5.57 -17.56 -3.70
C LEU A 603 -4.83 -18.71 -3.03
N THR A 604 -4.32 -18.50 -1.81
CA THR A 604 -3.61 -19.50 -1.01
C THR A 604 -4.53 -20.54 -0.35
N ASP A 605 -5.85 -20.30 -0.34
CA ASP A 605 -6.84 -21.29 0.11
C ASP A 605 -7.38 -22.08 -1.08
N ALA A 606 -7.26 -23.41 -1.03
CA ALA A 606 -7.65 -24.28 -2.14
C ALA A 606 -9.15 -24.21 -2.48
N GLY A 607 -10.02 -23.97 -1.51
CA GLY A 607 -11.47 -23.83 -1.74
C GLY A 607 -11.83 -22.51 -2.42
N ASN A 608 -11.19 -21.42 -1.98
CA ASN A 608 -11.31 -20.09 -2.55
C ASN A 608 -10.78 -20.08 -3.99
N LEU A 609 -9.59 -20.64 -4.23
CA LEU A 609 -9.01 -20.75 -5.57
C LEU A 609 -9.88 -21.58 -6.52
N ARG A 610 -10.46 -22.69 -6.04
CA ARG A 610 -11.40 -23.51 -6.84
C ARG A 610 -12.61 -22.69 -7.26
N THR A 611 -13.15 -21.89 -6.35
CA THR A 611 -14.31 -21.02 -6.62
C THR A 611 -13.96 -19.88 -7.57
N LEU A 612 -12.82 -19.22 -7.39
CA LEU A 612 -12.31 -18.20 -8.32
C LEU A 612 -12.05 -18.76 -9.73
N SER A 613 -11.69 -20.04 -9.82
CA SER A 613 -11.36 -20.68 -11.08
C SER A 613 -12.58 -21.18 -11.86
N SER A 614 -13.73 -21.36 -11.22
CA SER A 614 -14.92 -21.90 -11.89
C SER A 614 -15.78 -20.80 -12.55
N PRO A 615 -16.39 -21.05 -13.71
CA PRO A 615 -17.34 -20.12 -14.33
C PRO A 615 -18.48 -19.70 -13.40
N GLU A 616 -19.06 -20.65 -12.66
CA GLU A 616 -20.18 -20.41 -11.74
C GLU A 616 -19.75 -19.58 -10.53
N GLY A 617 -18.51 -19.75 -10.05
CA GLY A 617 -17.96 -18.92 -8.98
C GLY A 617 -17.75 -17.48 -9.46
N ARG A 618 -17.17 -17.30 -10.65
CA ARG A 618 -16.96 -15.96 -11.25
C ARG A 618 -18.27 -15.21 -11.50
N GLU A 619 -19.32 -15.89 -11.96
CA GLU A 619 -20.66 -15.30 -12.10
C GLU A 619 -21.18 -14.79 -10.75
N ARG A 620 -21.03 -15.59 -9.69
CA ARG A 620 -21.46 -15.21 -8.34
C ARG A 620 -20.64 -14.06 -7.76
N PHE A 621 -19.33 -14.01 -7.99
CA PHE A 621 -18.48 -12.87 -7.60
C PHE A 621 -18.92 -11.58 -8.31
N ALA A 622 -19.09 -11.64 -9.64
CA ALA A 622 -19.54 -10.52 -10.44
C ALA A 622 -20.92 -10.01 -9.98
N GLY A 623 -21.86 -10.93 -9.76
CA GLY A 623 -23.18 -10.62 -9.24
C GLY A 623 -23.15 -10.00 -7.83
N ALA A 624 -22.27 -10.48 -6.95
CA ALA A 624 -22.12 -9.92 -5.60
C ALA A 624 -21.62 -8.46 -5.65
N ILE A 625 -20.61 -8.17 -6.49
CA ILE A 625 -20.07 -6.82 -6.66
C ILE A 625 -21.14 -5.90 -7.27
N ALA A 626 -21.79 -6.32 -8.36
CA ALA A 626 -22.80 -5.51 -9.04
C ALA A 626 -24.00 -5.21 -8.14
N THR A 627 -24.51 -6.22 -7.41
CA THR A 627 -25.62 -6.00 -6.48
C THR A 627 -25.21 -5.15 -5.27
N GLY A 628 -24.00 -5.31 -4.72
CA GLY A 628 -23.54 -4.47 -3.62
C GLY A 628 -23.43 -2.99 -4.02
N ILE A 629 -22.99 -2.71 -5.25
CA ILE A 629 -23.00 -1.35 -5.79
C ILE A 629 -24.44 -0.84 -5.96
N ALA A 630 -25.35 -1.67 -6.47
CA ALA A 630 -26.74 -1.28 -6.67
C ALA A 630 -27.48 -0.99 -5.36
N GLU A 631 -27.31 -1.86 -4.36
CA GLU A 631 -27.87 -1.68 -3.01
C GLU A 631 -27.30 -0.45 -2.32
N PHE A 632 -26.00 -0.16 -2.50
CA PHE A 632 -25.41 1.08 -2.00
C PHE A 632 -26.15 2.31 -2.52
N TYR A 633 -26.38 2.42 -3.84
CA TYR A 633 -27.11 3.54 -4.41
C TYR A 633 -28.58 3.58 -4.01
N ALA A 634 -29.26 2.43 -3.98
CA ALA A 634 -30.66 2.34 -3.54
C ALA A 634 -30.83 2.87 -2.10
N ALA A 635 -29.91 2.55 -1.20
CA ALA A 635 -29.93 3.03 0.18
C ALA A 635 -29.69 4.55 0.34
N GLN A 636 -29.24 5.24 -0.71
CA GLN A 636 -29.10 6.71 -0.71
C GLN A 636 -30.36 7.44 -1.16
N VAL A 637 -31.32 6.73 -1.77
CA VAL A 637 -32.62 7.30 -2.15
C VAL A 637 -33.51 7.50 -0.93
N GLU A 638 -33.40 6.61 0.06
CA GLU A 638 -34.25 6.56 1.25
C GLU A 638 -33.81 7.53 2.37
N ARG A 639 -32.78 8.36 2.13
CA ARG A 639 -32.18 9.29 3.09
C ARG A 639 -32.27 10.73 2.61
#